data_AF-A0A3S0C7L9-F1
#
_entry.id   AF-A0A3S0C7L9-F1
#
_cell.length_a   1.000
_cell.length_b   1.000
_cell.length_c   1.000
_cell.angle_alpha   90.00
_cell.angle_beta   90.00
_cell.angle_gamma   90.00
#
_symmetry.space_group_name_H-M   'P 1'
#
loop_
_entity.id
_entity.type
_entity.pdbx_description
1 polymer ?
#
loop_
_entity_poly.entity_id
_entity_poly.type
_entity_poly.pdbx_seq_one_letter_code
_entity_poly.pdbx_strand_id
1 'polypeptide(L)'
;MKVRAVAVFLFCACTLVLKAQKSGQEQNQKKPNIIFILTDDQRFDALGYSGNKLISTPEMDKLAKEGTYFENAMVTTPICAASRASILTGLYERTHNYNFKTGNIRDSYMANSYPTLLKKNGYVTGFYGKYGVRYDGLDKQFDKFESYDRNNRFKDKRGYYYKTLGKDTVHLTRYTGQKAIDFIADAKTDTPFCLSLSFSAPHAHDSAKDQYFWQKESNALLANTEIPAPALGEDKYFEAQPQFVRDGFNRLRWTWRYDTPEKYQHSVKGYYRMISGIDREIAKIREELKKKGLDKNTVIILMGDNGYFLGERQLAGKWLLYDNSVRVPLIVFDPRLKKQKDNDALALNIDVPSTILDLAGVDTPKAWQGKSLMPIIRNPKTDFERDTVLIEHLWEFKDIPPSEGVRTKNWKYFRYVNDQSFEELYNLKDDPQETNNLAKDPKYADKLQSFRKKTNSLILELSDEYSKGPSNLIVEWIRDTNGVTIIDSKPEYGWVVPKGAVSQSAYQILVSSSKENINNNIGDIWNSGEVRSNNSTDIEHGGAQLKSGETYFWKVRIWDQVNRLTRYSQTQSFTMGSPKATITTPNSFQVDKIKPRVFEKRGDSYFMDFGKDAFATLNFTYNAKTAHTLTVRIGEQLEGEKINRTPFKRSHIRYQEIKVAVTPEQTQYQLQIKPNKRNTLPGKALPLPEGFPVLMPFRYAEIEGSQEPLIAENFTQLAHHSYWEEDASSFKSSDDILNQVWDLCKYSIKATTFNGLYVDGDRERIPYEADAYLNQLSHYTTDREYAIARQTIEYFMEHPTWPTEWQQHVALMFYADYMYTGNTELIEKYYDQLKYKTLYELANEDGLITSKKMTPELMANLGFPKTMKETFRDIVDWPSAGWGGDPNNKGERDGYVFKDYNTVVNAFYYQNMKIMAEFAKVLGKTQEALDYKLRAIKAKKAFNEKMFDAERGIYIDGIGTDHASLHANMMPLAFNMVPQEHIKSVVEFVKSRGMACSVYGSQYLMDGLYNAGAEDYALDLLTDTSDRSWYNMIRIGSTITLEAWDLKYKNNLDWNHAWGAVPANAIPRGLWGIQPKTPGFGIATIKPQMGNLKNSSIEVPTIKGTIKADYKNVSSRQQLYTIEIPANMVAEFKLTNAAGKELMHNGKKVPTAFGSVRLTPGKHEIKLVINSF
;
A
#
# COMPACT_ATOMS: atom_id res chain seq x y z
N MET A 1 44.17 9.49 31.93
CA MET A 1 44.39 8.24 32.69
C MET A 1 43.76 7.07 31.92
N LYS A 2 44.61 6.08 31.57
CA LYS A 2 44.42 4.63 31.28
C LYS A 2 42.95 4.12 31.19
N VAL A 3 42.41 3.47 30.15
CA VAL A 3 42.80 2.33 29.24
C VAL A 3 43.05 0.97 29.92
N ARG A 4 42.25 -0.03 29.47
CA ARG A 4 42.40 -1.52 29.37
C ARG A 4 41.57 -2.39 30.33
N ALA A 5 41.02 -3.58 29.99
CA ALA A 5 40.70 -4.31 28.74
C ALA A 5 40.13 -5.72 29.10
N VAL A 6 39.02 -6.14 28.47
CA VAL A 6 38.80 -7.40 27.68
C VAL A 6 39.65 -8.66 27.98
N ALA A 7 38.98 -9.81 28.17
CA ALA A 7 39.14 -11.11 27.44
C ALA A 7 38.80 -12.34 28.32
N VAL A 8 37.82 -13.15 27.88
CA VAL A 8 37.40 -14.42 28.49
C VAL A 8 37.83 -15.59 27.60
N PHE A 9 38.65 -16.45 28.19
CA PHE A 9 38.94 -17.87 27.99
C PHE A 9 38.58 -18.57 26.66
N LEU A 10 39.65 -19.02 25.99
CA LEU A 10 39.70 -20.11 25.02
C LEU A 10 40.81 -21.07 25.50
N PHE A 11 40.49 -22.34 25.75
CA PHE A 11 41.34 -23.57 25.67
C PHE A 11 40.94 -24.63 26.71
N CYS A 12 40.16 -25.62 26.29
CA CYS A 12 40.33 -27.03 26.68
C CYS A 12 39.42 -27.89 25.79
N ALA A 13 39.90 -28.20 24.59
CA ALA A 13 39.29 -29.15 23.68
C ALA A 13 40.39 -30.09 23.16
N CYS A 14 40.63 -31.18 23.89
CA CYS A 14 41.16 -32.45 23.38
C CYS A 14 41.04 -33.50 24.49
N THR A 15 40.87 -34.76 24.08
CA THR A 15 40.75 -35.98 24.90
C THR A 15 39.43 -36.21 25.65
N LEU A 16 38.46 -36.82 24.96
CA LEU A 16 37.74 -38.02 25.40
C LEU A 16 36.81 -38.52 24.27
N VAL A 17 37.45 -39.03 23.21
CA VAL A 17 36.80 -39.92 22.23
C VAL A 17 37.31 -41.32 22.56
N LEU A 18 36.45 -42.16 23.18
CA LEU A 18 36.35 -43.62 23.02
C LEU A 18 35.63 -44.26 24.23
N LYS A 19 34.67 -45.13 23.91
CA LYS A 19 33.88 -46.04 24.77
C LYS A 19 32.61 -45.49 25.42
N ALA A 20 31.53 -45.53 24.65
CA ALA A 20 30.28 -46.17 25.08
C ALA A 20 29.46 -46.56 23.83
N GLN A 21 29.87 -47.64 23.17
CA GLN A 21 29.06 -48.33 22.17
C GLN A 21 28.67 -49.68 22.76
N LYS A 22 27.36 -49.96 22.74
CA LYS A 22 26.61 -51.14 23.23
C LYS A 22 25.94 -51.02 24.60
N SER A 23 24.76 -50.42 24.61
CA SER A 23 23.52 -51.09 25.06
C SER A 23 22.31 -50.20 24.74
N GLY A 24 21.51 -50.63 23.77
CA GLY A 24 20.31 -49.92 23.33
C GLY A 24 19.97 -50.28 21.90
N GLN A 25 19.47 -51.50 21.68
CA GLN A 25 18.70 -51.79 20.47
C GLN A 25 17.42 -50.94 20.51
N GLU A 26 17.50 -49.70 20.03
CA GLU A 26 16.32 -49.08 19.44
C GLU A 26 16.02 -49.88 18.17
N GLN A 27 14.88 -50.56 18.15
CA GLN A 27 14.30 -51.05 16.90
C GLN A 27 14.26 -49.86 15.95
N ASN A 28 15.12 -49.88 14.93
CA ASN A 28 15.14 -48.92 13.85
C ASN A 28 13.75 -48.98 13.19
N GLN A 29 12.83 -48.11 13.62
CA GLN A 29 11.41 -48.19 13.23
C GLN A 29 11.35 -47.81 11.75
N LYS A 30 11.21 -48.82 10.90
CA LYS A 30 11.17 -48.66 9.44
C LYS A 30 10.10 -47.62 9.09
N LYS A 31 10.48 -46.57 8.35
CA LYS A 31 9.55 -45.55 7.86
C LYS A 31 8.37 -46.24 7.13
N PRO A 32 7.11 -45.86 7.40
CA PRO A 32 5.96 -46.51 6.77
C PRO A 32 5.82 -46.08 5.32
N ASN A 33 5.20 -46.94 4.52
CA ASN A 33 4.54 -46.49 3.30
C ASN A 33 3.24 -45.80 3.67
N ILE A 34 2.85 -44.80 2.89
CA ILE A 34 1.64 -44.01 3.12
C ILE A 34 0.79 -44.07 1.85
N ILE A 35 -0.48 -44.44 1.99
CA ILE A 35 -1.48 -44.28 0.92
C ILE A 35 -2.51 -43.28 1.42
N PHE A 36 -2.65 -42.16 0.72
CA PHE A 36 -3.68 -41.17 0.99
C PHE A 36 -4.76 -41.24 -0.08
N ILE A 37 -5.98 -41.57 0.33
CA ILE A 37 -7.15 -41.74 -0.52
C ILE A 37 -8.10 -40.56 -0.28
N LEU A 38 -8.40 -39.84 -1.35
CA LEU A 38 -9.29 -38.69 -1.34
C LEU A 38 -10.43 -38.91 -2.33
N THR A 39 -11.67 -38.81 -1.86
CA THR A 39 -12.89 -38.95 -2.69
C THR A 39 -13.56 -37.58 -2.89
N ASP A 40 -14.12 -37.33 -4.06
CA ASP A 40 -14.79 -36.06 -4.36
C ASP A 40 -16.27 -36.10 -3.95
N ASP A 41 -16.78 -35.12 -3.21
CA ASP A 41 -18.19 -35.04 -2.77
C ASP A 41 -18.67 -36.15 -1.80
N GLN A 42 -17.77 -36.88 -1.12
CA GLN A 42 -18.20 -37.88 -0.12
C GLN A 42 -18.53 -37.21 1.23
N ARG A 43 -19.82 -37.17 1.58
CA ARG A 43 -20.30 -36.66 2.88
C ARG A 43 -20.08 -37.65 4.01
N PHE A 44 -20.00 -37.13 5.23
CA PHE A 44 -19.63 -37.88 6.46
C PHE A 44 -20.47 -39.13 6.75
N ASP A 45 -21.75 -39.14 6.40
CA ASP A 45 -22.68 -40.26 6.62
C ASP A 45 -22.80 -41.18 5.38
N ALA A 46 -22.05 -40.93 4.30
CA ALA A 46 -21.97 -41.82 3.14
C ALA A 46 -20.91 -42.91 3.37
N LEU A 47 -21.04 -43.61 4.50
CA LEU A 47 -20.20 -44.71 4.96
C LEU A 47 -21.05 -45.70 5.78
N GLY A 48 -20.89 -47.01 5.57
CA GLY A 48 -21.65 -48.03 6.30
C GLY A 48 -21.35 -47.99 7.81
N TYR A 49 -20.07 -47.83 8.17
CA TYR A 49 -19.59 -47.72 9.55
C TYR A 49 -20.21 -46.55 10.33
N SER A 50 -20.59 -45.45 9.65
CA SER A 50 -21.27 -44.31 10.28
C SER A 50 -22.79 -44.52 10.45
N GLY A 51 -23.29 -45.74 10.22
CA GLY A 51 -24.69 -46.11 10.44
C GLY A 51 -25.62 -46.01 9.24
N ASN A 52 -25.10 -45.69 8.05
CA ASN A 52 -25.91 -45.61 6.83
C ASN A 52 -26.16 -47.00 6.24
N LYS A 53 -27.41 -47.46 6.34
CA LYS A 53 -27.83 -48.80 5.89
C LYS A 53 -28.04 -48.93 4.38
N LEU A 54 -28.04 -47.82 3.64
CA LEU A 54 -28.28 -47.80 2.19
C LEU A 54 -26.99 -47.91 1.37
N ILE A 55 -25.84 -47.57 1.97
CA ILE A 55 -24.55 -47.64 1.30
C ILE A 55 -23.85 -48.97 1.59
N SER A 56 -23.06 -49.46 0.64
CA SER A 56 -22.24 -50.68 0.81
C SER A 56 -20.77 -50.34 0.65
N THR A 57 -20.06 -50.26 1.79
CA THR A 57 -18.63 -49.94 1.87
C THR A 57 -17.87 -50.92 2.76
N PRO A 58 -17.96 -52.24 2.52
CA PRO A 58 -17.40 -53.24 3.41
C PRO A 58 -15.89 -53.07 3.66
N GLU A 59 -15.13 -52.55 2.69
CA GLU A 59 -13.70 -52.36 2.84
C GLU A 59 -13.35 -51.09 3.65
N MET A 60 -14.02 -49.97 3.37
CA MET A 60 -13.88 -48.74 4.17
C MET A 60 -14.38 -48.96 5.61
N ASP A 61 -15.46 -49.74 5.79
CA ASP A 61 -15.99 -50.09 7.11
C ASP A 61 -14.98 -50.93 7.90
N LYS A 62 -14.27 -51.83 7.22
CA LYS A 62 -13.17 -52.59 7.80
C LYS A 62 -11.99 -51.69 8.17
N LEU A 63 -11.61 -50.74 7.31
CA LEU A 63 -10.57 -49.76 7.63
C LEU A 63 -10.94 -48.90 8.85
N ALA A 64 -12.20 -48.48 8.97
CA ALA A 64 -12.70 -47.74 10.13
C ALA A 64 -12.63 -48.60 11.40
N LYS A 65 -13.14 -49.84 11.35
CA LYS A 65 -13.15 -50.77 12.49
C LYS A 65 -11.75 -51.17 12.98
N GLU A 66 -10.80 -51.32 12.06
CA GLU A 66 -9.41 -51.70 12.38
C GLU A 66 -8.53 -50.47 12.66
N GLY A 67 -8.98 -49.27 12.28
CA GLY A 67 -8.29 -47.99 12.37
C GLY A 67 -8.91 -47.03 13.39
N THR A 68 -8.65 -45.75 13.22
CA THR A 68 -9.32 -44.65 13.94
C THR A 68 -10.24 -43.90 12.98
N TYR A 69 -11.55 -43.94 13.25
CA TYR A 69 -12.54 -43.08 12.61
C TYR A 69 -12.75 -41.79 13.42
N PHE A 70 -12.74 -40.64 12.73
CA PHE A 70 -12.96 -39.34 13.36
C PHE A 70 -14.41 -38.87 13.16
N GLU A 71 -15.21 -38.88 14.22
CA GLU A 71 -16.64 -38.56 14.14
C GLU A 71 -16.89 -37.11 13.71
N ASN A 72 -16.10 -36.17 14.21
CA ASN A 72 -16.24 -34.73 13.91
C ASN A 72 -15.26 -34.25 12.83
N ALA A 73 -14.94 -35.11 11.86
CA ALA A 73 -14.10 -34.74 10.74
C ALA A 73 -14.79 -33.77 9.77
N MET A 74 -14.08 -32.72 9.38
CA MET A 74 -14.60 -31.69 8.48
C MET A 74 -13.53 -31.07 7.59
N VAL A 75 -13.97 -30.41 6.54
CA VAL A 75 -13.14 -29.57 5.68
C VAL A 75 -13.24 -28.13 6.17
N THR A 76 -12.11 -27.41 6.12
CA THR A 76 -12.09 -25.97 6.41
C THR A 76 -12.84 -25.16 5.36
N THR A 77 -12.97 -25.70 4.14
CA THR A 77 -13.74 -25.11 3.04
C THR A 77 -14.48 -26.16 2.21
N PRO A 78 -15.79 -26.00 1.96
CA PRO A 78 -16.58 -26.95 1.18
C PRO A 78 -16.47 -26.72 -0.33
N ILE A 79 -15.28 -26.34 -0.83
CA ILE A 79 -14.98 -26.22 -2.26
C ILE A 79 -13.85 -27.18 -2.62
N CYS A 80 -14.06 -28.12 -3.55
CA CYS A 80 -13.05 -29.13 -3.86
C CYS A 80 -11.69 -28.55 -4.28
N ALA A 81 -11.66 -27.47 -5.07
CA ALA A 81 -10.39 -26.83 -5.47
C ALA A 81 -9.65 -26.19 -4.28
N ALA A 82 -10.36 -25.46 -3.42
CA ALA A 82 -9.78 -24.82 -2.25
C ALA A 82 -9.41 -25.85 -1.18
N SER A 83 -10.28 -26.82 -0.89
CA SER A 83 -10.04 -27.91 0.05
C SER A 83 -8.83 -28.75 -0.34
N ARG A 84 -8.66 -29.08 -1.64
CA ARG A 84 -7.47 -29.79 -2.13
C ARG A 84 -6.20 -28.95 -1.98
N ALA A 85 -6.28 -27.63 -2.20
CA ALA A 85 -5.16 -26.73 -1.89
C ALA A 85 -4.83 -26.73 -0.39
N SER A 86 -5.83 -26.72 0.48
CA SER A 86 -5.67 -26.83 1.93
C SER A 86 -5.03 -28.17 2.35
N ILE A 87 -5.43 -29.28 1.73
CA ILE A 87 -4.85 -30.62 1.97
C ILE A 87 -3.40 -30.69 1.50
N LEU A 88 -3.05 -30.07 0.36
CA LEU A 88 -1.69 -30.07 -0.15
C LEU A 88 -0.76 -29.22 0.71
N THR A 89 -1.24 -28.09 1.20
CA THR A 89 -0.42 -27.04 1.82
C THR A 89 -0.52 -26.97 3.35
N GLY A 90 -1.50 -27.63 3.98
CA GLY A 90 -1.77 -27.48 5.41
C GLY A 90 -2.29 -26.09 5.82
N LEU A 91 -2.77 -25.28 4.86
CA LEU A 91 -3.23 -23.90 5.05
C LEU A 91 -4.73 -23.76 4.82
N TYR A 92 -5.35 -22.79 5.48
CA TYR A 92 -6.73 -22.36 5.25
C TYR A 92 -6.92 -21.67 3.89
N GLU A 93 -8.17 -21.64 3.39
CA GLU A 93 -8.51 -20.99 2.11
C GLU A 93 -8.10 -19.52 2.11
N ARG A 94 -8.35 -18.79 3.19
CA ARG A 94 -7.97 -17.37 3.31
C ARG A 94 -6.47 -17.10 3.28
N THR A 95 -5.64 -18.07 3.66
CA THR A 95 -4.18 -17.93 3.61
C THR A 95 -3.71 -18.15 2.18
N HIS A 96 -4.04 -19.31 1.59
CA HIS A 96 -3.54 -19.62 0.25
C HIS A 96 -4.26 -18.84 -0.87
N ASN A 97 -5.49 -18.39 -0.59
CA ASN A 97 -6.38 -17.57 -1.43
C ASN A 97 -6.49 -18.13 -2.86
N TYR A 98 -6.85 -19.42 -2.95
CA TYR A 98 -6.94 -20.18 -4.21
C TYR A 98 -8.36 -20.71 -4.37
N ASN A 99 -8.97 -20.42 -5.52
CA ASN A 99 -10.29 -20.89 -5.93
C ASN A 99 -10.37 -21.06 -7.46
N PHE A 100 -11.55 -21.39 -7.98
CA PHE A 100 -11.75 -21.67 -9.42
C PHE A 100 -11.47 -20.49 -10.36
N LYS A 101 -11.44 -19.25 -9.87
CA LYS A 101 -11.21 -18.03 -10.66
C LYS A 101 -9.81 -17.43 -10.48
N THR A 102 -9.00 -17.96 -9.57
CA THR A 102 -7.65 -17.44 -9.29
C THR A 102 -6.60 -18.05 -10.21
N GLY A 103 -5.43 -17.38 -10.31
CA GLY A 103 -4.16 -17.82 -10.89
C GLY A 103 -3.66 -19.22 -10.52
N ASN A 104 -2.39 -19.50 -10.81
CA ASN A 104 -1.70 -20.59 -10.11
C ASN A 104 -1.71 -20.31 -8.61
N ILE A 105 -1.81 -21.35 -7.79
CA ILE A 105 -1.49 -21.22 -6.37
C ILE A 105 -0.03 -20.75 -6.21
N ARG A 106 0.28 -19.98 -5.16
CA ARG A 106 1.63 -19.41 -4.98
C ARG A 106 2.67 -20.51 -4.82
N ASP A 107 3.76 -20.40 -5.56
CA ASP A 107 4.90 -21.32 -5.49
C ASP A 107 5.48 -21.45 -4.08
N SER A 108 5.45 -20.36 -3.30
CA SER A 108 5.92 -20.34 -1.91
C SER A 108 5.15 -21.32 -1.01
N TYR A 109 3.84 -21.51 -1.24
CA TYR A 109 3.06 -22.50 -0.50
C TYR A 109 3.33 -23.92 -1.02
N MET A 110 3.44 -24.09 -2.34
CA MET A 110 3.64 -25.41 -2.96
C MET A 110 5.05 -25.99 -2.74
N ALA A 111 6.05 -25.13 -2.59
CA ALA A 111 7.40 -25.52 -2.18
C ALA A 111 7.45 -26.20 -0.80
N ASN A 112 6.46 -25.90 0.05
CA ASN A 112 6.23 -26.47 1.37
C ASN A 112 5.03 -27.42 1.41
N SER A 113 4.49 -27.87 0.26
CA SER A 113 3.40 -28.85 0.26
C SER A 113 3.89 -30.23 0.71
N TYR A 114 3.02 -31.06 1.31
CA TYR A 114 3.41 -32.37 1.82
C TYR A 114 4.11 -33.26 0.76
N PRO A 115 3.69 -33.35 -0.53
CA PRO A 115 4.38 -34.22 -1.48
C PRO A 115 5.78 -33.69 -1.83
N THR A 116 5.96 -32.37 -1.94
CA THR A 116 7.29 -31.77 -2.14
C THR A 116 8.23 -32.11 -0.99
N LEU A 117 7.74 -31.99 0.25
CA LEU A 117 8.54 -32.25 1.45
C LEU A 117 8.89 -33.72 1.60
N LEU A 118 7.95 -34.64 1.31
CA LEU A 118 8.22 -36.07 1.31
C LEU A 118 9.27 -36.47 0.26
N LYS A 119 9.11 -35.98 -0.98
CA LYS A 119 10.06 -36.26 -2.07
C LYS A 119 11.47 -35.79 -1.70
N LYS A 120 11.60 -34.58 -1.14
CA LYS A 120 12.89 -34.06 -0.62
C LYS A 120 13.48 -34.90 0.52
N ASN A 121 12.67 -35.65 1.25
CA ASN A 121 13.08 -36.47 2.40
C ASN A 121 13.14 -37.98 2.07
N GLY A 122 13.31 -38.33 0.78
CA GLY A 122 13.65 -39.68 0.35
C GLY A 122 12.47 -40.64 0.18
N TYR A 123 11.24 -40.13 0.19
CA TYR A 123 10.08 -40.91 -0.20
C TYR A 123 9.93 -40.94 -1.73
N VAL A 124 9.58 -42.10 -2.28
CA VAL A 124 9.05 -42.17 -3.65
C VAL A 124 7.62 -41.66 -3.64
N THR A 125 7.32 -40.59 -4.38
CA THR A 125 5.99 -39.96 -4.35
C THR A 125 5.18 -40.25 -5.61
N GLY A 126 3.94 -40.72 -5.43
CA GLY A 126 3.01 -41.08 -6.50
C GLY A 126 1.70 -40.28 -6.44
N PHE A 127 1.13 -39.89 -7.58
CA PHE A 127 -0.18 -39.25 -7.64
C PHE A 127 -1.03 -39.71 -8.83
N TYR A 128 -2.26 -40.15 -8.59
CA TYR A 128 -3.20 -40.51 -9.65
C TYR A 128 -4.61 -40.00 -9.40
N GLY A 129 -5.19 -39.37 -10.43
CA GLY A 129 -6.57 -38.88 -10.42
C GLY A 129 -6.69 -37.36 -10.36
N LYS A 130 -7.72 -36.84 -9.70
CA LYS A 130 -8.08 -35.43 -9.73
C LYS A 130 -7.16 -34.60 -8.86
N TYR A 131 -6.25 -33.83 -9.45
CA TYR A 131 -5.40 -32.91 -8.69
C TYR A 131 -6.17 -31.70 -8.16
N GLY A 132 -7.04 -31.10 -8.99
CA GLY A 132 -7.98 -30.04 -8.56
C GLY A 132 -7.37 -28.66 -8.27
N VAL A 133 -6.04 -28.53 -8.33
CA VAL A 133 -5.31 -27.26 -8.11
C VAL A 133 -4.48 -26.91 -9.34
N ARG A 134 -4.46 -25.63 -9.75
CA ARG A 134 -3.62 -25.17 -10.86
C ARG A 134 -2.21 -24.88 -10.35
N TYR A 135 -1.25 -25.72 -10.73
CA TYR A 135 0.15 -25.62 -10.39
C TYR A 135 1.01 -26.30 -11.47
N ASP A 136 2.03 -25.59 -11.98
CA ASP A 136 2.83 -26.08 -13.12
C ASP A 136 3.99 -27.00 -12.70
N GLY A 137 4.30 -27.09 -11.39
CA GLY A 137 5.47 -27.82 -10.87
C GLY A 137 5.19 -29.22 -10.32
N LEU A 138 4.28 -30.00 -10.92
CA LEU A 138 3.93 -31.34 -10.43
C LEU A 138 5.12 -32.31 -10.36
N ASP A 139 6.10 -32.15 -11.26
CA ASP A 139 7.37 -32.89 -11.28
C ASP A 139 8.21 -32.67 -10.01
N LYS A 140 8.08 -31.50 -9.38
CA LYS A 140 8.72 -31.18 -8.10
C LYS A 140 8.06 -31.87 -6.91
N GLN A 141 6.82 -32.36 -7.08
CA GLN A 141 6.03 -33.02 -6.04
C GLN A 141 6.04 -34.53 -6.16
N PHE A 142 5.98 -35.06 -7.38
CA PHE A 142 5.73 -36.49 -7.64
C PHE A 142 6.80 -37.10 -8.56
N ASP A 143 7.22 -38.33 -8.27
CA ASP A 143 8.09 -39.14 -9.14
C ASP A 143 7.33 -39.85 -10.25
N LYS A 144 6.12 -40.35 -9.91
CA LYS A 144 5.20 -40.95 -10.87
C LYS A 144 3.83 -40.31 -10.71
N PHE A 145 3.31 -39.68 -11.76
CA PHE A 145 2.00 -39.06 -11.67
C PHE A 145 1.22 -39.07 -12.97
N GLU A 146 -0.10 -39.08 -12.84
CA GLU A 146 -1.03 -38.76 -13.92
C GLU A 146 -2.24 -38.01 -13.33
N SER A 147 -2.36 -36.74 -13.65
CA SER A 147 -3.50 -35.91 -13.23
C SER A 147 -4.61 -35.96 -14.29
N TYR A 148 -5.82 -36.30 -13.86
CA TYR A 148 -7.00 -36.34 -14.72
C TYR A 148 -8.27 -36.18 -13.88
N ASP A 149 -9.29 -35.56 -14.47
CA ASP A 149 -10.63 -35.48 -13.87
C ASP A 149 -11.67 -35.90 -14.92
N ARG A 150 -12.95 -35.75 -14.60
CA ARG A 150 -14.04 -35.94 -15.55
C ARG A 150 -13.84 -35.07 -16.77
N ASN A 151 -14.09 -35.65 -17.93
CA ASN A 151 -13.92 -34.95 -19.19
C ASN A 151 -15.13 -34.06 -19.49
N ASN A 152 -15.12 -32.85 -18.94
CA ASN A 152 -16.18 -31.84 -19.07
C ASN A 152 -16.51 -31.44 -20.52
N ARG A 153 -15.75 -31.92 -21.52
CA ARG A 153 -16.07 -31.78 -22.95
C ARG A 153 -17.27 -32.65 -23.38
N PHE A 154 -17.48 -33.79 -22.73
CA PHE A 154 -18.56 -34.72 -23.08
C PHE A 154 -19.76 -34.53 -22.15
N LYS A 155 -20.97 -34.45 -22.71
CA LYS A 155 -22.24 -34.28 -21.96
C LYS A 155 -22.93 -35.62 -21.63
N ASP A 156 -22.17 -36.69 -21.52
CA ASP A 156 -22.68 -38.05 -21.28
C ASP A 156 -21.66 -38.90 -20.50
N LYS A 157 -21.87 -40.23 -20.45
CA LYS A 157 -21.01 -41.18 -19.72
C LYS A 157 -19.52 -41.11 -20.06
N ARG A 158 -19.13 -40.57 -21.23
CA ARG A 158 -17.72 -40.38 -21.61
C ARG A 158 -16.99 -39.44 -20.66
N GLY A 159 -17.69 -38.62 -19.87
CA GLY A 159 -17.10 -37.86 -18.77
C GLY A 159 -16.32 -38.73 -17.78
N TYR A 160 -16.82 -39.95 -17.50
CA TYR A 160 -16.19 -40.93 -16.60
C TYR A 160 -15.57 -42.14 -17.31
N TYR A 161 -15.86 -42.33 -18.60
CA TYR A 161 -15.39 -43.45 -19.43
C TYR A 161 -14.60 -42.93 -20.64
N TYR A 162 -13.36 -42.51 -20.43
CA TYR A 162 -12.47 -42.07 -21.52
C TYR A 162 -11.00 -42.53 -21.37
N LYS A 163 -10.63 -43.11 -20.23
CA LYS A 163 -9.32 -43.73 -20.02
C LYS A 163 -9.39 -45.22 -20.36
N THR A 164 -8.30 -45.77 -20.88
CA THR A 164 -8.25 -47.17 -21.29
C THR A 164 -7.29 -48.00 -20.44
N LEU A 165 -7.64 -49.26 -20.22
CA LEU A 165 -6.73 -50.30 -19.73
C LEU A 165 -6.63 -51.35 -20.84
N GLY A 166 -5.47 -51.44 -21.50
CA GLY A 166 -5.35 -52.18 -22.75
C GLY A 166 -6.27 -51.58 -23.83
N LYS A 167 -7.22 -52.38 -24.34
CA LYS A 167 -8.21 -51.94 -25.34
C LYS A 167 -9.54 -51.48 -24.73
N ASP A 168 -9.73 -51.65 -23.42
CA ASP A 168 -11.01 -51.41 -22.76
C ASP A 168 -11.09 -50.00 -22.16
N THR A 169 -12.08 -49.22 -22.58
CA THR A 169 -12.40 -47.94 -21.92
C THR A 169 -13.10 -48.21 -20.60
N VAL A 170 -12.49 -47.79 -19.50
CA VAL A 170 -12.96 -48.07 -18.14
C VAL A 170 -13.40 -46.82 -17.41
N HIS A 171 -14.17 -47.01 -16.34
CA HIS A 171 -14.54 -45.93 -15.42
C HIS A 171 -13.28 -45.34 -14.76
N LEU A 172 -13.23 -44.01 -14.54
CA LEU A 172 -12.09 -43.34 -13.90
C LEU A 172 -11.70 -43.96 -12.55
N THR A 173 -12.67 -44.35 -11.71
CA THR A 173 -12.39 -45.07 -10.45
C THR A 173 -11.60 -46.36 -10.68
N ARG A 174 -11.98 -47.16 -11.69
CA ARG A 174 -11.25 -48.40 -12.02
C ARG A 174 -9.85 -48.10 -12.56
N TYR A 175 -9.73 -47.05 -13.36
CA TYR A 175 -8.43 -46.60 -13.87
C TYR A 175 -7.49 -46.16 -12.73
N THR A 176 -7.97 -45.32 -11.79
CA THR A 176 -7.19 -44.90 -10.61
C THR A 176 -6.82 -46.09 -9.72
N GLY A 177 -7.74 -47.02 -9.48
CA GLY A 177 -7.46 -48.26 -8.75
C GLY A 177 -6.36 -49.09 -9.43
N GLN A 178 -6.41 -49.22 -10.75
CA GLN A 178 -5.36 -49.93 -11.50
C GLN A 178 -4.00 -49.22 -11.42
N LYS A 179 -3.94 -47.88 -11.55
CA LYS A 179 -2.68 -47.14 -11.39
C LYS A 179 -2.06 -47.30 -10.02
N ALA A 180 -2.87 -47.39 -8.97
CA ALA A 180 -2.39 -47.70 -7.64
C ALA A 180 -1.77 -49.09 -7.54
N ILE A 181 -2.43 -50.10 -8.12
CA ILE A 181 -1.94 -51.48 -8.19
C ILE A 181 -0.61 -51.52 -8.97
N ASP A 182 -0.53 -50.86 -10.13
CA ASP A 182 0.69 -50.80 -10.95
C ASP A 182 1.84 -50.13 -10.17
N PHE A 183 1.57 -49.04 -9.45
CA PHE A 183 2.56 -48.36 -8.62
C PHE A 183 3.09 -49.27 -7.50
N ILE A 184 2.20 -50.00 -6.80
CA ILE A 184 2.57 -50.93 -5.72
C ILE A 184 3.33 -52.14 -6.28
N ALA A 185 2.93 -52.62 -7.47
CA ALA A 185 3.62 -53.70 -8.16
C ALA A 185 5.09 -53.34 -8.48
N ASP A 186 5.35 -52.08 -8.82
CA ASP A 186 6.69 -51.55 -9.07
C ASP A 186 7.46 -51.14 -7.80
N ALA A 187 6.78 -51.01 -6.65
CA ALA A 187 7.39 -50.47 -5.44
C ALA A 187 8.46 -51.42 -4.88
N LYS A 188 9.61 -50.84 -4.48
CA LYS A 188 10.69 -51.57 -3.80
C LYS A 188 10.36 -51.74 -2.32
N THR A 189 10.71 -52.88 -1.74
CA THR A 189 10.37 -53.22 -0.35
C THR A 189 11.22 -52.49 0.69
N ASP A 190 12.36 -51.93 0.30
CA ASP A 190 13.33 -51.23 1.16
C ASP A 190 13.19 -49.70 1.16
N THR A 191 12.44 -49.14 0.21
CA THR A 191 12.30 -47.70 0.02
C THR A 191 10.86 -47.28 0.37
N PRO A 192 10.65 -46.31 1.29
CA PRO A 192 9.30 -45.88 1.64
C PRO A 192 8.67 -45.08 0.50
N PHE A 193 7.35 -45.22 0.31
CA PHE A 193 6.61 -44.44 -0.68
C PHE A 193 5.40 -43.72 -0.07
N CYS A 194 4.97 -42.65 -0.73
CA CYS A 194 3.69 -41.99 -0.48
C CYS A 194 2.88 -41.96 -1.78
N LEU A 195 1.74 -42.63 -1.79
CA LEU A 195 0.84 -42.73 -2.94
C LEU A 195 -0.47 -41.99 -2.64
N SER A 196 -0.69 -40.89 -3.35
CA SER A 196 -1.91 -40.08 -3.23
C SER A 196 -2.88 -40.42 -4.36
N LEU A 197 -4.05 -40.94 -4.00
CA LEU A 197 -5.12 -41.34 -4.91
C LEU A 197 -6.30 -40.40 -4.75
N SER A 198 -6.65 -39.69 -5.81
CA SER A 198 -7.74 -38.72 -5.80
C SER A 198 -8.84 -39.13 -6.77
N PHE A 199 -9.89 -39.75 -6.25
CA PHE A 199 -11.02 -40.20 -7.05
C PHE A 199 -11.92 -39.02 -7.42
N SER A 200 -12.26 -38.87 -8.71
CA SER A 200 -13.30 -37.93 -9.17
C SER A 200 -14.70 -38.33 -8.71
N ALA A 201 -14.90 -39.60 -8.38
CA ALA A 201 -16.14 -40.11 -7.84
C ALA A 201 -16.23 -39.82 -6.33
N PRO A 202 -17.45 -39.69 -5.77
CA PRO A 202 -18.77 -39.73 -6.43
C PRO A 202 -19.27 -38.46 -7.17
N HIS A 203 -18.48 -37.42 -7.42
CA HIS A 203 -18.99 -36.14 -7.96
C HIS A 203 -19.89 -36.26 -9.21
N ALA A 204 -21.09 -35.68 -9.16
CA ALA A 204 -22.03 -35.63 -10.29
C ALA A 204 -21.46 -34.92 -11.52
N HIS A 205 -21.54 -35.52 -12.71
CA HIS A 205 -21.11 -34.94 -13.98
C HIS A 205 -22.14 -33.93 -14.51
N ASP A 206 -22.10 -32.71 -13.96
CA ASP A 206 -23.10 -31.65 -14.14
C ASP A 206 -23.54 -31.41 -15.59
N SER A 207 -22.63 -31.53 -16.55
CA SER A 207 -22.92 -31.30 -17.97
C SER A 207 -23.78 -32.38 -18.63
N ALA A 208 -24.00 -33.52 -17.98
CA ALA A 208 -24.72 -34.67 -18.51
C ALA A 208 -26.11 -34.84 -17.89
N LYS A 209 -27.09 -35.22 -18.72
CA LYS A 209 -28.48 -35.42 -18.26
C LYS A 209 -28.58 -36.44 -17.12
N ASP A 210 -27.85 -37.56 -17.21
CA ASP A 210 -27.93 -38.65 -16.23
C ASP A 210 -27.14 -38.39 -14.94
N GLN A 211 -26.28 -37.36 -14.93
CA GLN A 211 -25.45 -36.87 -13.82
C GLN A 211 -24.46 -37.89 -13.22
N TYR A 212 -24.90 -39.06 -12.77
CA TYR A 212 -24.08 -40.09 -12.12
C TYR A 212 -23.84 -41.28 -13.03
N PHE A 213 -22.57 -41.71 -13.11
CA PHE A 213 -22.14 -42.85 -13.90
C PHE A 213 -21.32 -43.77 -13.00
N TRP A 214 -21.79 -44.98 -12.74
CA TRP A 214 -21.11 -45.96 -11.89
C TRP A 214 -20.53 -47.12 -12.71
N GLN A 215 -19.72 -47.96 -12.06
CA GLN A 215 -19.15 -49.17 -12.65
C GLN A 215 -20.21 -50.26 -12.82
N LYS A 216 -20.14 -51.07 -13.89
CA LYS A 216 -21.14 -52.11 -14.23
C LYS A 216 -21.39 -53.08 -13.07
N GLU A 217 -20.35 -53.41 -12.30
CA GLU A 217 -20.38 -54.33 -11.17
C GLU A 217 -21.22 -53.80 -10.01
N SER A 218 -21.51 -52.49 -9.96
CA SER A 218 -22.40 -51.88 -8.96
C SER A 218 -23.86 -51.77 -9.44
N ASN A 219 -24.21 -52.25 -10.64
CA ASN A 219 -25.56 -52.11 -11.21
C ASN A 219 -26.66 -52.71 -10.33
N ALA A 220 -26.42 -53.88 -9.73
CA ALA A 220 -27.43 -54.58 -8.93
C ALA A 220 -27.65 -53.93 -7.55
N LEU A 221 -26.68 -53.16 -7.05
CA LEU A 221 -26.75 -52.50 -5.74
C LEU A 221 -27.94 -51.54 -5.71
N LEU A 222 -28.83 -51.62 -4.72
CA LEU A 222 -30.02 -50.75 -4.59
C LEU A 222 -31.02 -50.81 -5.75
N ALA A 223 -30.94 -51.78 -6.66
CA ALA A 223 -31.85 -51.87 -7.80
C ALA A 223 -33.32 -52.00 -7.33
N ASN A 224 -33.55 -52.86 -6.34
CA ASN A 224 -34.86 -53.16 -5.76
C ASN A 224 -35.10 -52.47 -4.40
N THR A 225 -34.30 -51.44 -4.08
CA THR A 225 -34.43 -50.67 -2.83
C THR A 225 -35.04 -49.32 -3.14
N GLU A 226 -36.10 -48.93 -2.43
CA GLU A 226 -36.63 -47.57 -2.49
C GLU A 226 -35.85 -46.68 -1.52
N ILE A 227 -35.30 -45.57 -2.03
CA ILE A 227 -34.58 -44.60 -1.20
C ILE A 227 -35.62 -43.74 -0.45
N PRO A 228 -35.52 -43.59 0.89
CA PRO A 228 -36.39 -42.66 1.63
C PRO A 228 -36.29 -41.24 1.09
N ALA A 229 -37.39 -40.48 1.16
CA ALA A 229 -37.40 -39.07 0.80
C ALA A 229 -36.30 -38.28 1.57
N PRO A 230 -35.75 -37.20 0.98
CA PRO A 230 -34.67 -36.46 1.63
C PRO A 230 -35.14 -35.88 2.96
N ALA A 231 -34.29 -36.00 3.99
CA ALA A 231 -34.51 -35.29 5.24
C ALA A 231 -34.63 -33.78 4.95
N LEU A 232 -35.54 -33.08 5.63
CA LEU A 232 -35.75 -31.65 5.43
C LEU A 232 -36.11 -31.24 3.97
N GLY A 233 -36.78 -32.11 3.22
CA GLY A 233 -37.21 -31.85 1.85
C GLY A 233 -38.44 -30.93 1.70
N GLU A 234 -39.16 -30.67 2.81
CA GLU A 234 -40.36 -29.82 2.82
C GLU A 234 -40.05 -28.34 2.48
N ASP A 235 -40.99 -27.66 1.83
CA ASP A 235 -40.85 -26.26 1.39
C ASP A 235 -40.44 -25.32 2.53
N LYS A 236 -40.97 -25.52 3.75
CA LYS A 236 -40.67 -24.67 4.91
C LYS A 236 -39.18 -24.52 5.20
N TYR A 237 -38.36 -25.55 4.92
CA TYR A 237 -36.92 -25.52 5.16
C TYR A 237 -36.15 -24.77 4.06
N PHE A 238 -36.66 -24.83 2.83
CA PHE A 238 -36.14 -24.04 1.71
C PHE A 238 -36.52 -22.56 1.84
N GLU A 239 -37.78 -22.28 2.18
CA GLU A 239 -38.30 -20.92 2.38
C GLU A 239 -37.67 -20.19 3.58
N ALA A 240 -37.10 -20.93 4.53
CA ALA A 240 -36.33 -20.36 5.64
C ALA A 240 -34.95 -19.80 5.22
N GLN A 241 -34.46 -20.14 4.02
CA GLN A 241 -33.14 -19.71 3.53
C GLN A 241 -33.19 -18.25 3.03
N PRO A 242 -32.08 -17.48 3.14
CA PRO A 242 -31.99 -16.16 2.54
C PRO A 242 -32.28 -16.18 1.04
N GLN A 243 -32.86 -15.09 0.50
CA GLN A 243 -33.26 -15.00 -0.91
C GLN A 243 -32.12 -15.37 -1.88
N PHE A 244 -30.92 -14.84 -1.68
CA PHE A 244 -29.78 -15.12 -2.55
C PHE A 244 -29.26 -16.57 -2.45
N VAL A 245 -29.60 -17.31 -1.38
CA VAL A 245 -29.35 -18.76 -1.30
C VAL A 245 -30.42 -19.52 -2.08
N ARG A 246 -31.68 -19.10 -1.97
CA ARG A 246 -32.81 -19.69 -2.73
C ARG A 246 -32.65 -19.53 -4.23
N ASP A 247 -32.13 -18.38 -4.66
CA ASP A 247 -31.81 -18.10 -6.07
C ASP A 247 -30.46 -18.71 -6.50
N GLY A 248 -29.72 -19.29 -5.57
CA GLY A 248 -28.35 -19.74 -5.75
C GLY A 248 -28.20 -21.05 -6.54
N PHE A 249 -26.97 -21.35 -6.92
CA PHE A 249 -26.64 -22.47 -7.79
C PHE A 249 -26.92 -23.85 -7.16
N ASN A 250 -27.01 -23.95 -5.83
CA ASN A 250 -27.44 -25.17 -5.15
C ASN A 250 -28.89 -25.55 -5.46
N ARG A 251 -29.79 -24.56 -5.53
CA ARG A 251 -31.20 -24.76 -5.91
C ARG A 251 -31.32 -25.16 -7.37
N LEU A 252 -30.58 -24.49 -8.26
CA LEU A 252 -30.52 -24.87 -9.67
C LEU A 252 -30.04 -26.32 -9.84
N ARG A 253 -29.01 -26.73 -9.09
CA ARG A 253 -28.50 -28.10 -9.09
C ARG A 253 -29.50 -29.12 -8.54
N TRP A 254 -30.41 -28.71 -7.66
CA TRP A 254 -31.47 -29.58 -7.15
C TRP A 254 -32.49 -29.92 -8.23
N THR A 255 -32.87 -28.96 -9.09
CA THR A 255 -33.79 -29.22 -10.23
C THR A 255 -33.20 -30.18 -11.26
N TRP A 256 -31.88 -30.34 -11.28
CA TRP A 256 -31.23 -31.32 -12.15
C TRP A 256 -31.28 -32.75 -11.58
N ARG A 257 -31.38 -32.91 -10.25
CA ARG A 257 -31.09 -34.19 -9.57
C ARG A 257 -32.22 -34.73 -8.71
N TYR A 258 -33.07 -33.88 -8.14
CA TYR A 258 -33.89 -34.27 -6.97
C TYR A 258 -35.33 -33.70 -6.98
N ASP A 259 -35.72 -32.90 -7.98
CA ASP A 259 -37.04 -32.25 -8.07
C ASP A 259 -38.20 -33.19 -8.46
N THR A 260 -37.90 -34.41 -8.92
CA THR A 260 -38.90 -35.47 -9.09
C THR A 260 -38.48 -36.75 -8.37
N PRO A 261 -39.43 -37.60 -7.94
CA PRO A 261 -39.12 -38.89 -7.31
C PRO A 261 -38.16 -39.75 -8.15
N GLU A 262 -38.31 -39.78 -9.47
CA GLU A 262 -37.49 -40.60 -10.37
C GLU A 262 -36.04 -40.10 -10.40
N LYS A 263 -35.86 -38.77 -10.55
CA LYS A 263 -34.53 -38.16 -10.51
C LYS A 263 -33.87 -38.39 -9.16
N TYR A 264 -34.63 -38.25 -8.08
CA TYR A 264 -34.16 -38.49 -6.71
C TYR A 264 -33.66 -39.92 -6.52
N GLN A 265 -34.50 -40.91 -6.86
CA GLN A 265 -34.15 -42.33 -6.79
C GLN A 265 -32.90 -42.64 -7.64
N HIS A 266 -32.83 -42.15 -8.87
CA HIS A 266 -31.68 -42.38 -9.76
C HIS A 266 -30.39 -41.76 -9.20
N SER A 267 -30.46 -40.49 -8.81
CA SER A 267 -29.29 -39.72 -8.37
C SER A 267 -28.68 -40.24 -7.08
N VAL A 268 -29.49 -40.52 -6.05
CA VAL A 268 -28.99 -41.02 -4.77
C VAL A 268 -28.45 -42.45 -4.90
N LYS A 269 -29.12 -43.32 -5.68
CA LYS A 269 -28.59 -44.66 -6.00
C LYS A 269 -27.26 -44.56 -6.75
N GLY A 270 -27.18 -43.67 -7.74
CA GLY A 270 -25.96 -43.43 -8.51
C GLY A 270 -24.79 -42.98 -7.65
N TYR A 271 -25.03 -42.02 -6.75
CA TYR A 271 -24.07 -41.54 -5.76
C TYR A 271 -23.50 -42.69 -4.90
N TYR A 272 -24.36 -43.49 -4.26
CA TYR A 272 -23.91 -44.62 -3.43
C TYR A 272 -23.22 -45.74 -4.23
N ARG A 273 -23.66 -46.03 -5.46
CA ARG A 273 -23.03 -47.00 -6.36
C ARG A 273 -21.62 -46.60 -6.77
N MET A 274 -21.38 -45.29 -6.95
CA MET A 274 -20.06 -44.77 -7.26
C MET A 274 -19.10 -44.91 -6.06
N ILE A 275 -19.54 -44.61 -4.84
CA ILE A 275 -18.75 -44.81 -3.61
C ILE A 275 -18.42 -46.30 -3.42
N SER A 276 -19.41 -47.19 -3.61
CA SER A 276 -19.19 -48.64 -3.56
C SER A 276 -18.19 -49.13 -4.61
N GLY A 277 -18.10 -48.42 -5.75
CA GLY A 277 -17.08 -48.65 -6.77
C GLY A 277 -15.67 -48.25 -6.34
N ILE A 278 -15.52 -47.24 -5.47
CA ILE A 278 -14.24 -46.85 -4.85
C ILE A 278 -13.83 -47.91 -3.82
N ASP A 279 -14.76 -48.31 -2.95
CA ASP A 279 -14.55 -49.36 -1.93
C ASP A 279 -13.98 -50.65 -2.53
N ARG A 280 -14.53 -51.10 -3.67
CA ARG A 280 -14.03 -52.26 -4.42
C ARG A 280 -12.57 -52.10 -4.88
N GLU A 281 -12.17 -50.91 -5.30
CA GLU A 281 -10.79 -50.67 -5.71
C GLU A 281 -9.84 -50.58 -4.50
N ILE A 282 -10.31 -50.08 -3.35
CA ILE A 282 -9.56 -50.14 -2.09
C ILE A 282 -9.28 -51.59 -1.69
N ALA A 283 -10.26 -52.48 -1.84
CA ALA A 283 -10.09 -53.91 -1.54
C ALA A 283 -8.96 -54.53 -2.39
N LYS A 284 -8.94 -54.24 -3.69
CA LYS A 284 -7.88 -54.69 -4.61
C LYS A 284 -6.51 -54.11 -4.25
N ILE A 285 -6.45 -52.84 -3.84
CA ILE A 285 -5.20 -52.19 -3.40
C ILE A 285 -4.64 -52.90 -2.15
N ARG A 286 -5.49 -53.17 -1.15
CA ARG A 286 -5.06 -53.91 0.05
C ARG A 286 -4.64 -55.34 -0.25
N GLU A 287 -5.30 -56.00 -1.20
CA GLU A 287 -4.90 -57.32 -1.66
C GLU A 287 -3.50 -57.30 -2.31
N GLU A 288 -3.22 -56.32 -3.17
CA GLU A 288 -1.91 -56.18 -3.80
C GLU A 288 -0.81 -55.86 -2.76
N LEU A 289 -1.09 -54.99 -1.78
CA LEU A 289 -0.18 -54.75 -0.66
C LEU A 289 0.16 -56.04 0.10
N LYS A 290 -0.83 -56.89 0.35
CA LYS A 290 -0.64 -58.19 1.01
C LYS A 290 0.18 -59.13 0.13
N LYS A 291 -0.09 -59.17 -1.17
CA LYS A 291 0.64 -59.99 -2.14
C LYS A 291 2.12 -59.61 -2.24
N LYS A 292 2.43 -58.32 -2.11
CA LYS A 292 3.79 -57.76 -2.06
C LYS A 292 4.46 -57.80 -0.68
N GLY A 293 3.73 -58.18 0.37
CA GLY A 293 4.25 -58.18 1.75
C GLY A 293 4.47 -56.78 2.34
N LEU A 294 3.78 -55.76 1.81
CA LEU A 294 3.87 -54.37 2.25
C LEU A 294 2.76 -53.97 3.23
N ASP A 295 1.72 -54.79 3.38
CA ASP A 295 0.50 -54.51 4.16
C ASP A 295 0.78 -54.20 5.64
N LYS A 296 1.80 -54.81 6.25
CA LYS A 296 2.13 -54.60 7.67
C LYS A 296 2.81 -53.27 7.98
N ASN A 297 3.33 -52.58 6.97
CA ASN A 297 4.04 -51.30 7.13
C ASN A 297 3.43 -50.17 6.27
N THR A 298 2.18 -50.34 5.83
CA THR A 298 1.52 -49.34 4.97
C THR A 298 0.33 -48.73 5.71
N VAL A 299 0.42 -47.43 6.00
CA VAL A 299 -0.65 -46.64 6.62
C VAL A 299 -1.59 -46.14 5.52
N ILE A 300 -2.90 -46.31 5.72
CA ILE A 300 -3.93 -45.84 4.78
C ILE A 300 -4.71 -44.72 5.46
N ILE A 301 -4.76 -43.55 4.82
CA ILE A 301 -5.58 -42.41 5.24
C ILE A 301 -6.67 -42.23 4.18
N LEU A 302 -7.94 -42.20 4.58
CA LEU A 302 -9.08 -41.98 3.70
C LEU A 302 -9.87 -40.76 4.13
N MET A 303 -10.17 -39.85 3.19
CA MET A 303 -10.98 -38.66 3.44
C MET A 303 -11.87 -38.28 2.25
N GLY A 304 -12.97 -37.55 2.50
CA GLY A 304 -13.68 -36.76 1.48
C GLY A 304 -13.08 -35.36 1.30
N ASP A 305 -13.10 -34.79 0.09
CA ASP A 305 -12.61 -33.42 -0.14
C ASP A 305 -13.63 -32.33 0.21
N ASN A 306 -14.91 -32.68 0.34
CA ASN A 306 -15.99 -31.89 0.92
C ASN A 306 -17.23 -32.78 1.10
N GLY A 307 -18.20 -32.31 1.89
CA GLY A 307 -19.52 -32.93 2.01
C GLY A 307 -20.44 -32.61 0.82
N TYR A 308 -21.68 -33.08 0.87
CA TYR A 308 -22.65 -32.93 -0.21
C TYR A 308 -24.11 -32.95 0.26
N PHE A 309 -24.96 -32.09 -0.32
CA PHE A 309 -26.42 -32.12 -0.19
C PHE A 309 -27.03 -33.14 -1.14
N LEU A 310 -27.85 -34.05 -0.61
CA LEU A 310 -28.58 -35.08 -1.34
C LEU A 310 -30.07 -34.76 -1.44
N GLY A 311 -30.46 -33.48 -1.44
CA GLY A 311 -31.85 -33.04 -1.52
C GLY A 311 -32.37 -32.36 -0.26
N GLU A 312 -31.61 -32.37 0.84
CA GLU A 312 -31.98 -31.63 2.06
C GLU A 312 -32.13 -30.13 1.75
N ARG A 313 -33.16 -29.49 2.34
CA ARG A 313 -33.55 -28.08 2.07
C ARG A 313 -33.83 -27.79 0.59
N GLN A 314 -34.13 -28.83 -0.17
CA GLN A 314 -34.24 -28.77 -1.62
C GLN A 314 -32.98 -28.18 -2.31
N LEU A 315 -31.81 -28.56 -1.79
CA LEU A 315 -30.49 -28.18 -2.30
C LEU A 315 -29.74 -29.41 -2.83
N ALA A 316 -28.82 -29.18 -3.77
CA ALA A 316 -27.86 -30.16 -4.24
C ALA A 316 -26.48 -29.53 -4.37
N GLY A 317 -25.42 -30.29 -4.11
CA GLY A 317 -24.04 -29.79 -4.21
C GLY A 317 -23.38 -29.50 -2.87
N LYS A 318 -22.59 -28.42 -2.83
CA LYS A 318 -21.71 -28.02 -1.72
C LYS A 318 -21.77 -26.49 -1.53
N TRP A 319 -20.78 -25.87 -0.89
CA TRP A 319 -20.57 -24.40 -0.70
C TRP A 319 -21.16 -23.76 0.54
N LEU A 320 -22.35 -24.18 1.00
CA LEU A 320 -22.93 -23.66 2.24
C LEU A 320 -22.27 -24.30 3.47
N LEU A 321 -22.25 -23.61 4.60
CA LEU A 321 -21.53 -24.05 5.81
C LEU A 321 -22.34 -25.02 6.72
N TYR A 322 -23.42 -25.61 6.20
CA TYR A 322 -24.13 -26.71 6.86
C TYR A 322 -23.27 -27.97 6.94
N ASP A 323 -23.49 -28.79 7.97
CA ASP A 323 -22.69 -29.99 8.23
C ASP A 323 -22.77 -31.00 7.06
N ASN A 324 -23.88 -31.01 6.31
CA ASN A 324 -24.00 -31.78 5.06
C ASN A 324 -22.87 -31.49 4.07
N SER A 325 -22.39 -30.24 4.01
CA SER A 325 -21.38 -29.78 3.05
C SER A 325 -19.98 -29.69 3.63
N VAL A 326 -19.82 -29.48 4.95
CA VAL A 326 -18.50 -29.34 5.58
C VAL A 326 -17.97 -30.62 6.22
N ARG A 327 -18.82 -31.54 6.68
CA ARG A 327 -18.36 -32.80 7.29
C ARG A 327 -18.10 -33.87 6.24
N VAL A 328 -17.03 -34.64 6.46
CA VAL A 328 -16.55 -35.70 5.56
C VAL A 328 -16.14 -36.93 6.38
N PRO A 329 -16.10 -38.13 5.80
CA PRO A 329 -15.47 -39.25 6.49
C PRO A 329 -13.96 -38.99 6.58
N LEU A 330 -13.35 -39.38 7.70
CA LEU A 330 -11.90 -39.43 7.86
C LEU A 330 -11.51 -40.68 8.65
N ILE A 331 -10.70 -41.52 8.04
CA ILE A 331 -10.20 -42.76 8.62
C ILE A 331 -8.67 -42.77 8.52
N VAL A 332 -8.00 -43.08 9.62
CA VAL A 332 -6.57 -43.39 9.62
C VAL A 332 -6.37 -44.82 10.09
N PHE A 333 -5.89 -45.68 9.20
CA PHE A 333 -5.57 -47.08 9.48
C PHE A 333 -4.06 -47.27 9.52
N ASP A 334 -3.49 -47.43 10.72
CA ASP A 334 -2.08 -47.77 10.92
C ASP A 334 -1.92 -49.24 11.39
N PRO A 335 -1.53 -50.18 10.51
CA PRO A 335 -1.41 -51.60 10.85
C PRO A 335 -0.27 -51.90 11.83
N ARG A 336 0.58 -50.91 12.15
CA ARG A 336 1.68 -51.04 13.11
C ARG A 336 1.21 -50.86 14.55
N LEU A 337 0.01 -50.31 14.76
CA LEU A 337 -0.60 -50.12 16.07
C LEU A 337 -1.42 -51.35 16.48
N LYS A 338 -1.27 -51.78 17.74
CA LYS A 338 -1.99 -52.97 18.26
C LYS A 338 -3.49 -52.74 18.49
N LYS A 339 -3.88 -51.50 18.80
CA LYS A 339 -5.27 -51.09 19.05
C LYS A 339 -5.45 -49.65 18.59
N GLN A 340 -6.51 -49.41 17.81
CA GLN A 340 -6.97 -48.10 17.41
C GLN A 340 -8.44 -47.97 17.84
N LYS A 341 -8.90 -46.74 18.09
CA LYS A 341 -10.26 -46.45 18.54
C LYS A 341 -10.77 -45.20 17.83
N ASP A 342 -12.08 -45.14 17.69
CA ASP A 342 -12.79 -43.95 17.23
C ASP A 342 -12.52 -42.76 18.15
N ASN A 343 -12.59 -41.57 17.58
CA ASN A 343 -12.32 -40.32 18.29
C ASN A 343 -13.25 -39.19 17.83
N ASP A 344 -13.63 -38.32 18.76
CA ASP A 344 -14.59 -37.24 18.54
C ASP A 344 -13.91 -35.85 18.39
N ALA A 345 -12.58 -35.79 18.24
CA ALA A 345 -11.86 -34.53 18.04
C ALA A 345 -12.27 -33.82 16.74
N LEU A 346 -12.12 -32.48 16.73
CA LEU A 346 -12.30 -31.64 15.55
C LEU A 346 -11.11 -31.83 14.59
N ALA A 347 -11.14 -32.93 13.83
CA ALA A 347 -10.16 -33.25 12.81
C ALA A 347 -10.48 -32.54 11.50
N LEU A 348 -9.48 -31.88 10.92
CA LEU A 348 -9.62 -31.05 9.73
C LEU A 348 -8.87 -31.64 8.54
N ASN A 349 -9.30 -31.31 7.32
CA ASN A 349 -8.57 -31.65 6.09
C ASN A 349 -7.12 -31.12 6.09
N ILE A 350 -6.87 -29.98 6.73
CA ILE A 350 -5.50 -29.42 6.90
C ILE A 350 -4.64 -30.20 7.89
N ASP A 351 -5.20 -31.04 8.75
CA ASP A 351 -4.44 -31.87 9.70
C ASP A 351 -3.82 -33.10 9.03
N VAL A 352 -4.41 -33.54 7.91
CA VAL A 352 -3.93 -34.68 7.12
C VAL A 352 -2.49 -34.50 6.63
N PRO A 353 -2.09 -33.39 5.98
CA PRO A 353 -0.69 -33.22 5.58
C PRO A 353 0.28 -33.26 6.77
N SER A 354 -0.07 -32.65 7.92
CA SER A 354 0.75 -32.73 9.14
C SER A 354 0.87 -34.16 9.68
N THR A 355 -0.22 -34.93 9.59
CA THR A 355 -0.25 -36.35 9.97
C THR A 355 0.65 -37.18 9.05
N ILE A 356 0.64 -36.90 7.75
CA ILE A 356 1.50 -37.56 6.75
C ILE A 356 2.99 -37.29 7.03
N LEU A 357 3.36 -36.04 7.34
CA LEU A 357 4.76 -35.70 7.67
C LEU A 357 5.23 -36.33 9.00
N ASP A 358 4.39 -36.32 10.03
CA ASP A 358 4.67 -36.99 11.31
C ASP A 358 4.91 -38.50 11.12
N LEU A 359 4.06 -39.17 10.32
CA LEU A 359 4.25 -40.57 9.93
C LEU A 359 5.58 -40.83 9.22
N ALA A 360 6.06 -39.87 8.44
CA ALA A 360 7.32 -39.94 7.70
C ALA A 360 8.56 -39.54 8.52
N GLY A 361 8.35 -39.01 9.74
CA GLY A 361 9.41 -38.42 10.57
C GLY A 361 10.01 -37.16 9.94
N VAL A 362 9.19 -36.35 9.27
CA VAL A 362 9.57 -35.07 8.65
C VAL A 362 8.96 -33.93 9.46
N ASP A 363 9.73 -32.89 9.74
CA ASP A 363 9.24 -31.73 10.48
C ASP A 363 8.17 -30.96 9.69
N THR A 364 7.09 -30.62 10.39
CA THR A 364 6.02 -29.78 9.84
C THR A 364 6.49 -28.33 9.68
N PRO A 365 6.28 -27.68 8.52
CA PRO A 365 6.59 -26.27 8.35
C PRO A 365 5.84 -25.39 9.37
N LYS A 366 6.55 -24.43 9.98
CA LYS A 366 5.95 -23.49 10.96
C LYS A 366 4.78 -22.68 10.42
N ALA A 367 4.69 -22.51 9.10
CA ALA A 367 3.61 -21.78 8.45
C ALA A 367 2.31 -22.58 8.34
N TRP A 368 2.35 -23.92 8.48
CA TRP A 368 1.15 -24.75 8.41
C TRP A 368 0.25 -24.51 9.62
N GLN A 369 -1.06 -24.54 9.37
CA GLN A 369 -2.10 -24.29 10.38
C GLN A 369 -2.75 -25.60 10.87
N GLY A 370 -2.53 -26.71 10.16
CA GLY A 370 -2.96 -28.04 10.56
C GLY A 370 -2.02 -28.71 11.57
N LYS A 371 -2.58 -29.55 12.44
CA LYS A 371 -1.86 -30.29 13.48
C LYS A 371 -1.88 -31.79 13.15
N SER A 372 -0.83 -32.54 13.49
CA SER A 372 -0.82 -33.99 13.27
C SER A 372 -1.86 -34.69 14.15
N LEU A 373 -2.60 -35.66 13.60
CA LEU A 373 -3.56 -36.49 14.32
C LEU A 373 -2.91 -37.68 15.04
N MET A 374 -1.63 -37.99 14.77
CA MET A 374 -0.94 -39.13 15.37
C MET A 374 -0.89 -39.14 16.91
N PRO A 375 -0.74 -38.00 17.61
CA PRO A 375 -0.81 -37.97 19.07
C PRO A 375 -2.14 -38.49 19.64
N ILE A 376 -3.26 -38.24 18.95
CA ILE A 376 -4.59 -38.73 19.31
C ILE A 376 -4.74 -40.20 18.92
N ILE A 377 -4.25 -40.58 17.74
CA ILE A 377 -4.33 -41.97 17.25
C ILE A 377 -3.53 -42.91 18.16
N ARG A 378 -2.32 -42.50 18.57
CA ARG A 378 -1.44 -43.29 19.47
C ARG A 378 -1.99 -43.34 20.89
N ASN A 379 -2.64 -42.26 21.36
CA ASN A 379 -3.26 -42.19 22.68
C ASN A 379 -4.62 -41.46 22.59
N PRO A 380 -5.75 -42.20 22.54
CA PRO A 380 -7.08 -41.59 22.44
C PRO A 380 -7.49 -40.67 23.60
N LYS A 381 -6.73 -40.66 24.71
CA LYS A 381 -6.94 -39.74 25.84
C LYS A 381 -6.26 -38.37 25.64
N THR A 382 -5.43 -38.21 24.61
CA THR A 382 -4.77 -36.94 24.30
C THR A 382 -5.81 -35.90 23.87
N ASP A 383 -5.81 -34.74 24.54
CA ASP A 383 -6.58 -33.58 24.10
C ASP A 383 -5.80 -32.82 23.02
N PHE A 384 -6.51 -32.39 21.96
CA PHE A 384 -5.95 -31.60 20.87
C PHE A 384 -5.88 -30.09 21.18
N GLU A 385 -6.46 -29.69 22.31
CA GLU A 385 -6.64 -28.30 22.76
C GLU A 385 -7.24 -27.44 21.64
N ARG A 386 -8.21 -28.01 20.91
CA ARG A 386 -8.92 -27.38 19.80
C ARG A 386 -10.42 -27.52 20.03
N ASP A 387 -11.00 -26.49 20.60
CA ASP A 387 -12.43 -26.39 20.92
C ASP A 387 -13.26 -25.74 19.81
N THR A 388 -12.62 -24.87 19.02
CA THR A 388 -13.25 -24.06 17.97
C THR A 388 -12.39 -24.07 16.70
N VAL A 389 -13.03 -24.24 15.54
CA VAL A 389 -12.39 -24.14 14.22
C VAL A 389 -13.09 -23.11 13.36
N LEU A 390 -12.35 -22.49 12.44
CA LEU A 390 -12.92 -21.68 11.38
C LEU A 390 -13.40 -22.61 10.24
N ILE A 391 -14.55 -22.28 9.65
CA ILE A 391 -15.07 -22.87 8.42
C ILE A 391 -15.48 -21.74 7.47
N GLU A 392 -15.15 -21.87 6.18
CA GLU A 392 -15.29 -20.77 5.23
C GLU A 392 -15.43 -21.23 3.80
N HIS A 393 -16.02 -20.37 2.97
CA HIS A 393 -15.89 -20.42 1.52
C HIS A 393 -15.81 -18.97 1.05
N LEU A 394 -14.69 -18.59 0.41
CA LEU A 394 -14.37 -17.20 0.06
C LEU A 394 -14.45 -16.92 -1.44
N TRP A 395 -14.94 -17.89 -2.20
CA TRP A 395 -15.02 -17.78 -3.65
C TRP A 395 -16.14 -16.81 -4.07
N GLU A 396 -15.74 -15.66 -4.60
CA GLU A 396 -16.69 -14.66 -5.12
C GLU A 396 -17.31 -15.10 -6.46
N PHE A 397 -18.57 -15.52 -6.42
CA PHE A 397 -19.35 -15.90 -7.59
C PHE A 397 -20.81 -15.45 -7.45
N LYS A 398 -21.39 -14.93 -8.53
CA LYS A 398 -22.71 -14.27 -8.51
C LYS A 398 -23.81 -15.10 -7.84
N ASP A 399 -23.84 -16.40 -8.11
CA ASP A 399 -24.91 -17.30 -7.66
C ASP A 399 -24.46 -18.26 -6.54
N ILE A 400 -23.30 -18.02 -5.93
CA ILE A 400 -22.76 -18.82 -4.83
C ILE A 400 -22.26 -17.86 -3.76
N PRO A 401 -23.04 -17.61 -2.69
CA PRO A 401 -22.73 -16.59 -1.72
C PRO A 401 -21.58 -17.02 -0.79
N PRO A 402 -20.47 -16.27 -0.72
CA PRO A 402 -19.39 -16.56 0.21
C PRO A 402 -19.87 -16.47 1.65
N SER A 403 -19.35 -17.33 2.50
CA SER A 403 -19.71 -17.39 3.92
C SER A 403 -18.52 -17.79 4.77
N GLU A 404 -18.51 -17.34 6.03
CA GLU A 404 -17.46 -17.62 6.99
C GLU A 404 -18.03 -17.72 8.40
N GLY A 405 -17.41 -18.55 9.24
CA GLY A 405 -17.95 -18.82 10.56
C GLY A 405 -17.08 -19.75 11.39
N VAL A 406 -17.57 -20.08 12.58
CA VAL A 406 -16.90 -20.98 13.52
C VAL A 406 -17.74 -22.19 13.85
N ARG A 407 -17.07 -23.33 14.03
CA ARG A 407 -17.65 -24.61 14.45
C ARG A 407 -16.92 -25.10 15.71
N THR A 408 -17.69 -25.38 16.75
CA THR A 408 -17.25 -26.10 17.96
C THR A 408 -17.98 -27.43 18.00
N LYS A 409 -17.62 -28.41 18.84
CA LYS A 409 -18.37 -29.69 18.95
C LYS A 409 -19.90 -29.50 19.06
N ASN A 410 -20.35 -28.53 19.87
CA ASN A 410 -21.77 -28.35 20.22
C ASN A 410 -22.46 -27.14 19.56
N TRP A 411 -21.72 -26.27 18.88
CA TRP A 411 -22.25 -25.02 18.34
C TRP A 411 -21.67 -24.69 16.98
N LYS A 412 -22.45 -24.00 16.16
CA LYS A 412 -21.99 -23.39 14.92
C LYS A 412 -22.54 -21.99 14.75
N TYR A 413 -21.70 -21.11 14.25
CA TYR A 413 -22.05 -19.76 13.83
C TYR A 413 -21.47 -19.51 12.44
N PHE A 414 -22.22 -18.88 11.55
CA PHE A 414 -21.65 -18.33 10.32
C PHE A 414 -22.46 -17.13 9.81
N ARG A 415 -21.85 -16.36 8.90
CA ARG A 415 -22.46 -15.22 8.22
C ARG A 415 -22.08 -15.20 6.74
N TYR A 416 -22.84 -14.48 5.93
CA TYR A 416 -22.51 -14.27 4.53
C TYR A 416 -21.56 -13.09 4.37
N VAL A 417 -20.48 -13.24 3.60
CA VAL A 417 -19.37 -12.28 3.58
C VAL A 417 -19.80 -10.96 2.94
N ASN A 418 -20.58 -10.98 1.87
CA ASN A 418 -20.95 -9.77 1.13
C ASN A 418 -22.08 -8.96 1.78
N ASP A 419 -22.90 -9.61 2.61
CA ASP A 419 -23.90 -8.96 3.45
C ASP A 419 -23.96 -9.70 4.78
N GLN A 420 -23.26 -9.13 5.78
CA GLN A 420 -23.12 -9.75 7.10
C GLN A 420 -24.35 -9.54 7.98
N SER A 421 -25.39 -8.83 7.51
CA SER A 421 -26.67 -8.78 8.22
C SER A 421 -27.39 -10.13 8.20
N PHE A 422 -27.03 -11.01 7.26
CA PHE A 422 -27.46 -12.40 7.22
C PHE A 422 -26.47 -13.30 7.96
N GLU A 423 -26.89 -13.84 9.09
CA GLU A 423 -26.10 -14.75 9.92
C GLU A 423 -26.96 -15.84 10.57
N GLU A 424 -26.30 -16.92 10.95
CA GLU A 424 -26.95 -18.13 11.46
C GLU A 424 -26.20 -18.67 12.69
N LEU A 425 -26.96 -19.03 13.73
CA LEU A 425 -26.43 -19.60 14.98
C LEU A 425 -27.22 -20.86 15.34
N TYR A 426 -26.51 -21.98 15.53
CA TYR A 426 -27.11 -23.29 15.84
C TYR A 426 -26.45 -23.92 17.07
N ASN A 427 -27.27 -24.51 17.94
CA ASN A 427 -26.84 -25.42 19.00
C ASN A 427 -26.96 -26.86 18.47
N LEU A 428 -25.84 -27.44 18.06
CA LEU A 428 -25.78 -28.72 17.36
C LEU A 428 -25.97 -29.93 18.28
N LYS A 429 -25.90 -29.74 19.59
CA LYS A 429 -26.23 -30.78 20.56
C LYS A 429 -27.75 -31.01 20.58
N ASP A 430 -28.52 -29.93 20.57
CA ASP A 430 -29.98 -29.98 20.71
C ASP A 430 -30.69 -29.93 19.33
N ASP A 431 -30.05 -29.34 18.31
CA ASP A 431 -30.51 -29.22 16.92
C ASP A 431 -29.41 -29.67 15.94
N PRO A 432 -29.11 -30.99 15.87
CA PRO A 432 -28.07 -31.52 14.98
C PRO A 432 -28.40 -31.38 13.49
N GLN A 433 -29.66 -31.08 13.16
CA GLN A 433 -30.14 -30.88 11.80
C GLN A 433 -30.13 -29.41 11.35
N GLU A 434 -29.79 -28.47 12.25
CA GLU A 434 -29.63 -27.03 11.94
C GLU A 434 -30.90 -26.39 11.41
N THR A 435 -32.02 -26.64 12.09
CA THR A 435 -33.36 -26.21 11.67
C THR A 435 -33.85 -24.95 12.39
N ASN A 436 -33.26 -24.61 13.54
CA ASN A 436 -33.66 -23.46 14.35
C ASN A 436 -32.51 -22.44 14.47
N ASN A 437 -32.55 -21.40 13.64
CA ASN A 437 -31.56 -20.31 13.69
C ASN A 437 -31.81 -19.41 14.92
N LEU A 438 -30.89 -19.46 15.88
CA LEU A 438 -30.94 -18.75 17.16
C LEU A 438 -30.41 -17.31 17.08
N ALA A 439 -29.93 -16.83 15.93
CA ALA A 439 -29.25 -15.53 15.82
C ALA A 439 -30.14 -14.33 16.21
N LYS A 440 -31.46 -14.45 16.00
CA LYS A 440 -32.43 -13.40 16.36
C LYS A 440 -33.03 -13.57 17.75
N ASP A 441 -32.71 -14.64 18.47
CA ASP A 441 -33.22 -14.89 19.82
C ASP A 441 -32.38 -14.10 20.85
N PRO A 442 -32.96 -13.12 21.56
CA PRO A 442 -32.24 -12.31 22.55
C PRO A 442 -31.55 -13.13 23.65
N LYS A 443 -32.06 -14.34 23.96
CA LYS A 443 -31.45 -15.25 24.95
C LYS A 443 -30.02 -15.65 24.58
N TYR A 444 -29.68 -15.67 23.29
CA TYR A 444 -28.37 -16.09 22.80
C TYR A 444 -27.51 -14.92 22.30
N ALA A 445 -27.88 -13.66 22.57
CA ALA A 445 -27.16 -12.48 22.10
C ALA A 445 -25.67 -12.46 22.53
N ASP A 446 -25.37 -12.82 23.79
CA ASP A 446 -23.98 -12.91 24.27
C ASP A 446 -23.18 -14.01 23.57
N LYS A 447 -23.84 -15.14 23.28
CA LYS A 447 -23.23 -16.28 22.57
C LYS A 447 -22.92 -15.90 21.12
N LEU A 448 -23.88 -15.25 20.45
CA LEU A 448 -23.72 -14.72 19.10
C LEU A 448 -22.56 -13.73 19.04
N GLN A 449 -22.51 -12.77 19.96
CA GLN A 449 -21.45 -11.78 20.02
C GLN A 449 -20.07 -12.39 20.31
N SER A 450 -20.02 -13.41 21.18
CA SER A 450 -18.80 -14.19 21.44
C SER A 450 -18.30 -14.88 20.16
N PHE A 451 -19.18 -15.51 19.39
CA PHE A 451 -18.77 -16.18 18.14
C PHE A 451 -18.46 -15.22 17.00
N ARG A 452 -19.13 -14.06 16.88
CA ARG A 452 -18.71 -12.97 15.99
C ARG A 452 -17.27 -12.54 16.27
N LYS A 453 -16.95 -12.28 17.55
CA LYS A 453 -15.59 -11.92 17.99
C LYS A 453 -14.58 -13.03 17.68
N LYS A 454 -14.91 -14.28 18.01
CA LYS A 454 -14.03 -15.43 17.74
C LYS A 454 -13.79 -15.64 16.25
N THR A 455 -14.83 -15.47 15.42
CA THR A 455 -14.74 -15.52 13.95
C THR A 455 -13.79 -14.44 13.45
N ASN A 456 -13.98 -13.18 13.84
CA ASN A 456 -13.09 -12.07 13.46
C ASN A 456 -11.63 -12.29 13.93
N SER A 457 -11.43 -12.86 15.11
CA SER A 457 -10.10 -13.19 15.63
C SER A 457 -9.41 -14.26 14.78
N LEU A 458 -10.11 -15.37 14.49
CA LEU A 458 -9.56 -16.45 13.67
C LEU A 458 -9.33 -16.01 12.23
N ILE A 459 -10.20 -15.16 11.67
CA ILE A 459 -9.99 -14.51 10.37
C ILE A 459 -8.65 -13.78 10.35
N LEU A 460 -8.35 -12.98 11.37
CA LEU A 460 -7.10 -12.23 11.47
C LEU A 460 -5.89 -13.15 11.67
N GLU A 461 -6.00 -14.13 12.58
CA GLU A 461 -4.93 -15.09 12.92
C GLU A 461 -4.53 -15.98 11.74
N LEU A 462 -5.53 -16.42 10.96
CA LEU A 462 -5.33 -17.33 9.83
C LEU A 462 -5.12 -16.57 8.49
N SER A 463 -5.16 -15.24 8.50
CA SER A 463 -4.79 -14.40 7.35
C SER A 463 -3.30 -14.16 7.31
N ASP A 464 -2.74 -13.96 6.11
CA ASP A 464 -1.36 -13.51 5.93
C ASP A 464 -1.29 -12.16 5.19
N GLU A 465 -0.06 -11.71 4.95
CA GLU A 465 0.25 -10.47 4.25
C GLU A 465 -0.28 -10.41 2.79
N TYR A 466 -0.58 -11.55 2.17
CA TYR A 466 -1.17 -11.62 0.83
C TYR A 466 -2.69 -11.44 0.82
N SER A 467 -3.34 -11.55 1.97
CA SER A 467 -4.79 -11.34 2.15
C SER A 467 -5.16 -9.97 2.74
N LYS A 468 -4.14 -9.16 3.10
CA LYS A 468 -4.32 -7.83 3.69
C LYS A 468 -5.13 -6.93 2.75
N GLY A 469 -6.06 -6.14 3.30
CA GLY A 469 -6.82 -5.15 2.54
C GLY A 469 -6.02 -3.87 2.25
N PRO A 470 -6.54 -2.98 1.38
CA PRO A 470 -5.99 -1.64 1.17
C PRO A 470 -5.86 -0.82 2.47
N SER A 471 -4.98 0.17 2.46
CA SER A 471 -4.69 1.04 3.61
C SER A 471 -4.50 2.49 3.18
N ASN A 472 -4.37 3.41 4.15
CA ASN A 472 -4.16 4.84 3.92
C ASN A 472 -5.20 5.40 2.94
N LEU A 473 -6.47 5.23 3.32
CA LEU A 473 -7.61 5.73 2.57
C LEU A 473 -7.56 7.26 2.49
N ILE A 474 -7.92 7.79 1.34
CA ILE A 474 -8.09 9.22 1.10
C ILE A 474 -9.46 9.47 0.47
N VAL A 475 -10.06 10.58 0.86
CA VAL A 475 -11.16 11.23 0.16
C VAL A 475 -10.72 12.68 -0.06
N GLU A 476 -10.82 13.24 -1.27
CA GLU A 476 -10.34 14.61 -1.58
C GLU A 476 -8.85 14.83 -1.22
N TRP A 477 -8.01 13.80 -1.38
CA TRP A 477 -6.61 13.79 -0.90
C TRP A 477 -6.41 13.98 0.61
N ILE A 478 -7.49 14.02 1.39
CA ILE A 478 -7.49 14.13 2.85
C ILE A 478 -7.43 12.72 3.45
N ARG A 479 -6.36 12.47 4.22
CA ARG A 479 -6.13 11.19 4.93
C ARG A 479 -6.87 11.12 6.26
N ASP A 480 -6.89 12.23 6.98
CA ASP A 480 -7.62 12.38 8.25
C ASP A 480 -8.77 13.36 8.06
N THR A 481 -9.97 12.81 7.96
CA THR A 481 -11.22 13.56 7.73
C THR A 481 -11.81 14.12 9.03
N ASN A 482 -11.20 13.87 10.18
CA ASN A 482 -11.72 14.36 11.46
C ASN A 482 -11.68 15.90 11.49
N GLY A 483 -12.85 16.53 11.68
CA GLY A 483 -12.97 17.98 11.71
C GLY A 483 -12.89 18.65 10.33
N VAL A 484 -12.85 17.88 9.25
CA VAL A 484 -12.88 18.39 7.87
C VAL A 484 -14.23 18.07 7.23
N THR A 485 -14.81 19.05 6.54
CA THR A 485 -16.05 18.87 5.77
C THR A 485 -15.75 18.92 4.29
N ILE A 486 -16.16 17.87 3.56
CA ILE A 486 -15.92 17.70 2.13
C ILE A 486 -16.87 18.60 1.35
N ILE A 487 -16.33 19.55 0.58
CA ILE A 487 -17.15 20.54 -0.14
C ILE A 487 -17.43 20.14 -1.59
N ASP A 488 -16.60 19.27 -2.16
CA ASP A 488 -16.89 18.72 -3.48
C ASP A 488 -18.06 17.73 -3.39
N SER A 489 -18.97 17.85 -4.36
CA SER A 489 -20.19 17.04 -4.44
C SER A 489 -19.95 15.63 -4.96
N LYS A 490 -18.79 15.37 -5.55
CA LYS A 490 -18.42 14.09 -6.16
C LYS A 490 -17.00 13.65 -5.76
N PRO A 491 -16.72 13.56 -4.45
CA PRO A 491 -15.35 13.51 -3.99
C PRO A 491 -14.60 12.29 -4.50
N GLU A 492 -13.29 12.43 -4.73
CA GLU A 492 -12.49 11.30 -5.19
C GLU A 492 -11.93 10.45 -4.06
N TYR A 493 -12.01 9.13 -4.26
CA TYR A 493 -11.45 8.13 -3.36
C TYR A 493 -10.06 7.67 -3.82
N GLY A 494 -9.21 7.33 -2.85
CA GLY A 494 -7.92 6.70 -3.10
C GLY A 494 -7.42 5.83 -1.95
N TRP A 495 -6.47 4.96 -2.24
CA TRP A 495 -5.90 4.01 -1.30
C TRP A 495 -4.50 3.54 -1.72
N VAL A 496 -3.74 3.05 -0.74
CA VAL A 496 -2.50 2.32 -0.97
C VAL A 496 -2.80 0.83 -1.10
N VAL A 497 -2.34 0.25 -2.20
CA VAL A 497 -2.44 -1.20 -2.46
C VAL A 497 -1.48 -1.96 -1.53
N PRO A 498 -1.91 -3.08 -0.93
CA PRO A 498 -1.06 -3.86 -0.02
C PRO A 498 0.10 -4.53 -0.78
N LYS A 499 1.29 -4.54 -0.17
CA LYS A 499 2.51 -5.13 -0.76
C LYS A 499 2.33 -6.57 -1.25
N GLY A 500 1.58 -7.40 -0.51
CA GLY A 500 1.32 -8.79 -0.86
C GLY A 500 0.52 -8.96 -2.17
N ALA A 501 -0.30 -7.98 -2.55
CA ALA A 501 -1.02 -8.04 -3.82
C ALA A 501 -0.11 -7.79 -5.03
N VAL A 502 1.05 -7.14 -4.83
CA VAL A 502 1.98 -6.66 -5.88
C VAL A 502 1.35 -5.58 -6.77
N SER A 503 0.24 -5.88 -7.42
CA SER A 503 -0.56 -4.99 -8.24
C SER A 503 -2.04 -5.39 -8.15
N GLN A 504 -2.93 -4.42 -8.32
CA GLN A 504 -4.37 -4.67 -8.39
C GLN A 504 -4.81 -4.79 -9.85
N SER A 505 -5.86 -5.57 -10.10
CA SER A 505 -6.56 -5.70 -11.38
C SER A 505 -8.02 -5.25 -11.33
N ALA A 506 -8.59 -5.22 -10.14
CA ALA A 506 -9.94 -4.73 -9.89
C ALA A 506 -10.07 -4.20 -8.45
N TYR A 507 -11.08 -3.39 -8.22
CA TYR A 507 -11.48 -2.93 -6.89
C TYR A 507 -12.99 -3.00 -6.70
N GLN A 508 -13.42 -2.91 -5.45
CA GLN A 508 -14.80 -2.64 -5.07
C GLN A 508 -14.84 -1.65 -3.91
N ILE A 509 -15.57 -0.56 -4.09
CA ILE A 509 -15.85 0.46 -3.09
C ILE A 509 -17.26 0.24 -2.54
N LEU A 510 -17.38 0.35 -1.21
CA LEU A 510 -18.66 0.47 -0.52
C LEU A 510 -18.72 1.83 0.16
N VAL A 511 -19.81 2.56 -0.04
CA VAL A 511 -20.17 3.79 0.69
C VAL A 511 -21.55 3.58 1.31
N SER A 512 -21.68 3.92 2.58
CA SER A 512 -22.88 3.69 3.37
C SER A 512 -23.32 4.95 4.11
N SER A 513 -24.62 5.07 4.35
CA SER A 513 -25.20 6.15 5.15
C SER A 513 -25.01 5.95 6.66
N SER A 514 -24.65 4.74 7.09
CA SER A 514 -24.52 4.42 8.52
C SER A 514 -23.34 3.51 8.81
N LYS A 515 -22.83 3.64 10.04
CA LYS A 515 -21.77 2.77 10.57
C LYS A 515 -22.21 1.31 10.68
N GLU A 516 -23.50 1.07 10.90
CA GLU A 516 -24.06 -0.28 10.94
C GLU A 516 -24.02 -0.95 9.57
N ASN A 517 -24.51 -0.26 8.53
CA ASN A 517 -24.51 -0.77 7.16
C ASN A 517 -23.09 -1.10 6.68
N ILE A 518 -22.14 -0.17 6.84
CA ILE A 518 -20.77 -0.40 6.39
C ILE A 518 -20.11 -1.55 7.16
N ASN A 519 -20.40 -1.73 8.46
CA ASN A 519 -19.88 -2.86 9.23
C ASN A 519 -20.45 -4.19 8.73
N ASN A 520 -21.67 -4.18 8.20
CA ASN A 520 -22.31 -5.33 7.59
C ASN A 520 -21.95 -5.53 6.09
N ASN A 521 -21.00 -4.77 5.56
CA ASN A 521 -20.62 -4.77 4.13
C ASN A 521 -21.74 -4.30 3.18
N ILE A 522 -22.68 -3.49 3.67
CA ILE A 522 -23.79 -2.94 2.89
C ILE A 522 -23.41 -1.53 2.41
N GLY A 523 -23.18 -1.34 1.11
CA GLY A 523 -22.97 -0.02 0.49
C GLY A 523 -24.27 0.57 -0.05
N ASP A 524 -25.15 1.05 0.84
CA ASP A 524 -26.47 1.58 0.48
C ASP A 524 -26.45 2.91 -0.29
N ILE A 525 -25.34 3.66 -0.18
CA ILE A 525 -25.12 4.90 -0.95
C ILE A 525 -24.39 4.59 -2.24
N TRP A 526 -23.38 3.72 -2.17
CA TRP A 526 -22.66 3.23 -3.34
C TRP A 526 -22.10 1.84 -3.10
N ASN A 527 -22.33 0.94 -4.05
CA ASN A 527 -21.56 -0.29 -4.19
C ASN A 527 -21.09 -0.34 -5.64
N SER A 528 -19.79 -0.16 -5.87
CA SER A 528 -19.24 -0.10 -7.23
C SER A 528 -19.33 -1.45 -7.96
N GLY A 529 -19.60 -2.55 -7.25
CA GLY A 529 -19.33 -3.90 -7.75
C GLY A 529 -17.84 -4.11 -8.04
N GLU A 530 -17.51 -5.16 -8.77
CA GLU A 530 -16.14 -5.41 -9.25
C GLU A 530 -15.84 -4.49 -10.45
N VAL A 531 -15.03 -3.45 -10.23
CA VAL A 531 -14.56 -2.55 -11.30
C VAL A 531 -13.17 -3.00 -11.75
N ARG A 532 -13.05 -3.44 -13.01
CA ARG A 532 -11.79 -3.88 -13.62
C ARG A 532 -10.91 -2.68 -13.99
N SER A 533 -10.10 -2.24 -13.03
CA SER A 533 -9.14 -1.15 -13.21
C SER A 533 -7.95 -1.33 -12.27
N ASN A 534 -6.79 -0.81 -12.68
CA ASN A 534 -5.61 -0.70 -11.82
C ASN A 534 -5.50 0.68 -11.14
N ASN A 535 -6.45 1.59 -11.32
CA ASN A 535 -6.46 2.88 -10.61
C ASN A 535 -6.74 2.67 -9.12
N SER A 536 -5.96 3.33 -8.26
CA SER A 536 -6.07 3.30 -6.78
C SER A 536 -6.21 4.70 -6.19
N THR A 537 -6.39 5.69 -7.03
CA THR A 537 -6.37 7.12 -6.74
C THR A 537 -7.31 7.77 -7.75
N ASP A 538 -7.88 8.92 -7.41
CA ASP A 538 -8.70 9.71 -8.34
C ASP A 538 -9.94 8.94 -8.82
N ILE A 539 -10.61 8.25 -7.90
CA ILE A 539 -11.85 7.51 -8.20
C ILE A 539 -13.05 8.36 -7.80
N GLU A 540 -13.65 9.06 -8.75
CA GLU A 540 -14.85 9.89 -8.53
C GLU A 540 -16.01 9.07 -7.93
N HIS A 541 -16.77 9.68 -7.02
CA HIS A 541 -17.96 9.07 -6.43
C HIS A 541 -19.03 8.72 -7.48
N GLY A 542 -19.30 7.42 -7.65
CA GLY A 542 -20.28 6.91 -8.62
C GLY A 542 -21.64 6.52 -8.05
N GLY A 543 -21.93 6.89 -6.79
CA GLY A 543 -23.14 6.49 -6.06
C GLY A 543 -24.30 7.49 -6.11
N ALA A 544 -25.24 7.31 -5.18
CA ALA A 544 -26.30 8.29 -4.94
C ALA A 544 -25.71 9.64 -4.50
N GLN A 545 -26.43 10.73 -4.78
CA GLN A 545 -26.01 12.09 -4.44
C GLN A 545 -25.76 12.24 -2.93
N LEU A 546 -24.58 12.76 -2.59
CA LEU A 546 -24.19 13.05 -1.22
C LEU A 546 -24.84 14.36 -0.76
N LYS A 547 -25.30 14.42 0.50
CA LYS A 547 -26.03 15.56 1.05
C LYS A 547 -25.19 16.32 2.06
N SER A 548 -25.21 17.65 2.00
CA SER A 548 -24.54 18.52 2.98
C SER A 548 -25.03 18.22 4.41
N GLY A 549 -24.09 18.18 5.36
CA GLY A 549 -24.33 17.87 6.78
C GLY A 549 -24.41 16.38 7.12
N GLU A 550 -24.56 15.49 6.13
CA GLU A 550 -24.59 14.04 6.35
C GLU A 550 -23.17 13.47 6.48
N THR A 551 -23.04 12.40 7.27
CA THR A 551 -21.79 11.63 7.42
C THR A 551 -21.93 10.29 6.73
N TYR A 552 -20.94 9.96 5.91
CA TYR A 552 -20.87 8.71 5.17
C TYR A 552 -19.68 7.88 5.65
N PHE A 553 -19.76 6.57 5.42
CA PHE A 553 -18.73 5.62 5.78
C PHE A 553 -18.34 4.82 4.56
N TRP A 554 -17.05 4.60 4.34
CA TRP A 554 -16.60 3.87 3.17
C TRP A 554 -15.41 2.97 3.45
N LYS A 555 -15.27 1.97 2.58
CA LYS A 555 -14.11 1.05 2.55
C LYS A 555 -13.97 0.42 1.17
N VAL A 556 -12.80 -0.18 0.94
CA VAL A 556 -12.45 -0.76 -0.36
C VAL A 556 -11.79 -2.14 -0.20
N ARG A 557 -12.05 -3.06 -1.13
CA ARG A 557 -11.27 -4.30 -1.31
C ARG A 557 -10.82 -4.40 -2.76
N ILE A 558 -9.81 -5.23 -3.02
CA ILE A 558 -9.22 -5.36 -4.36
C ILE A 558 -9.06 -6.82 -4.79
N TRP A 559 -8.91 -7.02 -6.10
CA TRP A 559 -8.39 -8.25 -6.67
C TRP A 559 -6.97 -8.01 -7.17
N ASP A 560 -6.06 -8.93 -6.87
CA ASP A 560 -4.70 -8.89 -7.41
C ASP A 560 -4.67 -9.23 -8.92
N GLN A 561 -3.50 -9.10 -9.53
CA GLN A 561 -3.27 -9.43 -10.96
C GLN A 561 -3.60 -10.87 -11.38
N VAL A 562 -3.73 -11.79 -10.43
CA VAL A 562 -4.14 -13.17 -10.68
C VAL A 562 -5.49 -13.48 -10.03
N ASN A 563 -6.31 -12.44 -9.87
CA ASN A 563 -7.70 -12.48 -9.48
C ASN A 563 -7.95 -13.04 -8.07
N ARG A 564 -7.00 -12.85 -7.15
CA ARG A 564 -7.16 -13.21 -5.73
C ARG A 564 -7.71 -12.01 -4.96
N LEU A 565 -8.73 -12.25 -4.16
CA LEU A 565 -9.48 -11.22 -3.44
C LEU A 565 -8.81 -10.87 -2.11
N THR A 566 -8.64 -9.58 -1.81
CA THR A 566 -8.20 -9.13 -0.48
C THR A 566 -9.38 -8.96 0.47
N ARG A 567 -9.09 -8.87 1.77
CA ARG A 567 -10.05 -8.32 2.72
C ARG A 567 -10.37 -6.86 2.40
N TYR A 568 -11.47 -6.35 2.95
CA TYR A 568 -11.73 -4.91 2.97
C TYR A 568 -10.68 -4.18 3.80
N SER A 569 -10.44 -2.92 3.43
CA SER A 569 -9.73 -1.94 4.25
C SER A 569 -10.45 -1.70 5.58
N GLN A 570 -9.77 -1.01 6.50
CA GLN A 570 -10.50 -0.36 7.60
C GLN A 570 -11.47 0.68 7.03
N THR A 571 -12.57 0.90 7.75
CA THR A 571 -13.57 1.91 7.40
C THR A 571 -13.04 3.31 7.70
N GLN A 572 -13.20 4.24 6.76
CA GLN A 572 -13.04 5.68 6.98
C GLN A 572 -14.41 6.35 6.87
N SER A 573 -14.65 7.40 7.64
CA SER A 573 -15.86 8.23 7.52
C SER A 573 -15.52 9.61 6.98
N PHE A 574 -16.48 10.29 6.38
CA PHE A 574 -16.35 11.70 6.01
C PHE A 574 -17.71 12.40 6.09
N THR A 575 -17.68 13.70 6.34
CA THR A 575 -18.89 14.52 6.46
C THR A 575 -18.93 15.54 5.34
N MET A 576 -20.07 15.69 4.68
CA MET A 576 -20.22 16.67 3.60
C MET A 576 -20.44 18.07 4.17
N GLY A 577 -19.76 19.06 3.60
CA GLY A 577 -19.99 20.47 3.79
C GLY A 577 -20.92 21.06 2.74
N SER A 578 -21.16 22.37 2.83
CA SER A 578 -21.87 23.11 1.79
C SER A 578 -20.94 23.40 0.61
N PRO A 579 -21.40 23.25 -0.64
CA PRO A 579 -20.63 23.63 -1.82
C PRO A 579 -20.15 25.08 -1.76
N LYS A 580 -18.96 25.35 -2.29
CA LYS A 580 -18.37 26.69 -2.42
C LYS A 580 -18.08 27.02 -3.88
N ALA A 581 -17.61 28.23 -4.14
CA ALA A 581 -17.12 28.63 -5.47
C ALA A 581 -15.85 27.87 -5.87
N THR A 582 -15.02 27.51 -4.88
CA THR A 582 -13.84 26.64 -5.05
C THR A 582 -14.26 25.17 -5.02
N ILE A 583 -13.49 24.30 -5.68
CA ILE A 583 -13.72 22.85 -5.64
C ILE A 583 -12.82 22.13 -4.64
N THR A 584 -11.69 22.73 -4.26
CA THR A 584 -10.75 22.10 -3.32
C THR A 584 -11.23 22.15 -1.88
N THR A 585 -11.41 20.97 -1.28
CA THR A 585 -11.66 20.82 0.16
C THR A 585 -10.42 21.23 1.00
N PRO A 586 -10.52 22.19 1.95
CA PRO A 586 -9.43 22.52 2.87
C PRO A 586 -9.13 21.36 3.82
N ASN A 587 -7.86 21.18 4.18
CA ASN A 587 -7.47 20.27 5.24
C ASN A 587 -7.53 20.95 6.63
N SER A 588 -7.38 20.16 7.69
CA SER A 588 -7.38 20.62 9.07
C SER A 588 -6.10 21.36 9.47
N PHE A 589 -6.16 22.09 10.58
CA PHE A 589 -5.01 22.70 11.23
C PHE A 589 -4.55 21.86 12.42
N GLN A 590 -3.25 21.92 12.71
CA GLN A 590 -2.63 21.25 13.84
C GLN A 590 -1.94 22.27 14.75
N VAL A 591 -1.84 21.91 16.04
CA VAL A 591 -1.13 22.70 17.05
C VAL A 591 -0.16 21.81 17.80
N ASP A 592 1.13 21.99 17.54
CA ASP A 592 2.20 21.33 18.26
C ASP A 592 2.42 22.00 19.61
N LYS A 593 2.39 21.20 20.69
CA LYS A 593 2.63 21.66 22.06
C LYS A 593 4.08 21.40 22.44
N ILE A 594 4.92 22.42 22.32
CA ILE A 594 6.39 22.30 22.45
C ILE A 594 6.82 22.77 23.84
N LYS A 595 7.54 21.90 24.56
CA LYS A 595 8.17 22.24 25.84
C LYS A 595 9.56 22.86 25.62
N PRO A 596 10.04 23.74 26.52
CA PRO A 596 11.41 24.22 26.46
C PRO A 596 12.40 23.05 26.48
N ARG A 597 13.32 23.01 25.52
CA ARG A 597 14.43 22.06 25.50
C ARG A 597 15.55 22.50 26.45
N VAL A 598 15.76 23.81 26.54
CA VAL A 598 16.64 24.44 27.52
C VAL A 598 15.79 25.33 28.41
N PHE A 599 16.00 25.24 29.72
CA PHE A 599 15.34 26.06 30.72
C PHE A 599 16.34 26.40 31.82
N GLU A 600 16.72 27.67 31.91
CA GLU A 600 17.83 28.11 32.78
C GLU A 600 17.52 29.43 33.45
N LYS A 601 17.89 29.58 34.72
CA LYS A 601 17.86 30.89 35.38
C LYS A 601 19.15 31.64 35.02
N ARG A 602 19.03 32.79 34.35
CA ARG A 602 20.12 33.67 33.92
C ARG A 602 19.99 35.04 34.58
N GLY A 603 20.65 35.22 35.72
CA GLY A 603 20.49 36.42 36.55
C GLY A 603 19.06 36.53 37.09
N ASP A 604 18.38 37.64 36.75
CA ASP A 604 17.02 37.94 37.21
C ASP A 604 15.91 37.38 36.29
N SER A 605 16.26 36.70 35.20
CA SER A 605 15.31 36.08 34.28
C SER A 605 15.47 34.57 34.16
N TYR A 606 14.38 33.89 33.77
CA TYR A 606 14.41 32.51 33.30
C TYR A 606 14.40 32.50 31.78
N PHE A 607 15.44 31.93 31.17
CA PHE A 607 15.59 31.77 29.73
C PHE A 607 15.07 30.41 29.28
N MET A 608 14.44 30.39 28.11
CA MET A 608 13.86 29.21 27.48
C MET A 608 14.25 29.16 26.01
N ASP A 609 14.74 28.00 25.56
CA ASP A 609 14.91 27.66 24.14
C ASP A 609 13.98 26.49 23.80
N PHE A 610 13.01 26.73 22.91
CA PHE A 610 12.09 25.70 22.42
C PHE A 610 12.71 24.78 21.36
N GLY A 611 13.96 25.03 20.98
CA GLY A 611 14.76 24.25 20.05
C GLY A 611 14.62 24.70 18.60
N LYS A 612 13.41 25.07 18.17
CA LYS A 612 13.13 25.64 16.85
C LYS A 612 12.19 26.84 16.96
N ASP A 613 12.37 27.76 16.03
CA ASP A 613 11.45 28.86 15.75
C ASP A 613 10.14 28.31 15.20
N ALA A 614 9.01 28.92 15.55
CA ALA A 614 7.69 28.50 15.11
C ALA A 614 6.70 29.66 15.17
N PHE A 615 5.76 29.68 14.22
CA PHE A 615 4.61 30.60 14.26
C PHE A 615 3.69 30.19 15.40
N ALA A 616 3.83 30.87 16.54
CA ALA A 616 3.32 30.37 17.79
C ALA A 616 2.78 31.46 18.71
N THR A 617 2.11 31.00 19.77
CA THR A 617 1.92 31.76 21.02
C THR A 617 2.51 30.98 22.20
N LEU A 618 2.53 31.57 23.40
CA LEU A 618 3.04 30.94 24.62
C LEU A 618 1.90 30.79 25.64
N ASN A 619 1.65 29.54 26.05
CA ASN A 619 0.83 29.25 27.22
C ASN A 619 1.73 28.96 28.41
N PHE A 620 1.34 29.45 29.59
CA PHE A 620 2.02 29.11 30.81
C PHE A 620 1.14 29.07 32.05
N THR A 621 1.56 28.26 33.02
CA THR A 621 0.97 28.18 34.35
C THR A 621 1.84 28.94 35.36
N TYR A 622 1.24 29.81 36.15
CA TYR A 622 1.92 30.55 37.20
C TYR A 622 1.02 30.80 38.39
N ASN A 623 1.44 30.39 39.58
CA ASN A 623 0.66 30.54 40.81
C ASN A 623 1.22 31.70 41.63
N ALA A 624 0.72 32.91 41.40
CA ALA A 624 1.16 34.10 42.13
C ALA A 624 0.60 34.08 43.57
N LYS A 625 1.44 34.38 44.57
CA LYS A 625 0.95 34.57 45.96
C LYS A 625 0.40 35.97 46.18
N THR A 626 0.90 36.96 45.45
CA THR A 626 0.43 38.34 45.48
C THR A 626 0.33 38.88 44.05
N ALA A 627 -0.53 39.88 43.83
CA ALA A 627 -0.64 40.49 42.52
C ALA A 627 0.66 41.22 42.14
N HIS A 628 1.23 40.89 40.98
CA HIS A 628 2.43 41.53 40.45
C HIS A 628 2.44 41.46 38.91
N THR A 629 3.56 41.82 38.29
CA THR A 629 3.71 41.81 36.83
C THR A 629 4.93 41.01 36.43
N LEU A 630 4.73 40.02 35.55
CA LEU A 630 5.81 39.35 34.85
C LEU A 630 6.15 40.11 33.58
N THR A 631 7.43 40.22 33.27
CA THR A 631 7.90 40.69 31.97
C THR A 631 8.29 39.46 31.14
N VAL A 632 7.49 39.16 30.12
CA VAL A 632 7.72 38.05 29.20
C VAL A 632 8.31 38.63 27.91
N ARG A 633 9.48 38.14 27.52
CA ARG A 633 10.12 38.48 26.25
C ARG A 633 10.14 37.27 25.35
N ILE A 634 9.84 37.46 24.08
CA ILE A 634 9.90 36.40 23.06
C ILE A 634 10.61 36.93 21.82
N GLY A 635 11.34 36.07 21.12
CA GLY A 635 12.02 36.44 19.87
C GLY A 635 12.67 35.29 19.11
N GLU A 636 13.09 35.59 17.88
CA GLU A 636 13.70 34.62 16.94
C GLU A 636 15.22 34.51 17.10
N GLN A 637 15.90 35.59 17.51
CA GLN A 637 17.36 35.71 17.46
C GLN A 637 17.97 35.97 18.85
N LEU A 638 19.17 35.44 19.09
CA LEU A 638 19.99 35.75 20.26
C LEU A 638 21.05 36.82 19.97
N GLU A 639 21.37 37.60 20.98
CA GLU A 639 22.56 38.44 21.08
C GLU A 639 23.38 37.97 22.29
N GLY A 640 24.43 37.17 22.04
CA GLY A 640 25.13 36.44 23.09
C GLY A 640 24.22 35.41 23.78
N GLU A 641 24.07 35.50 25.10
CA GLU A 641 23.23 34.59 25.90
C GLU A 641 21.81 35.13 26.15
N LYS A 642 21.41 36.25 25.54
CA LYS A 642 20.10 36.86 25.73
C LYS A 642 19.34 36.94 24.42
N ILE A 643 18.03 37.03 24.48
CA ILE A 643 17.21 37.38 23.31
C ILE A 643 17.69 38.73 22.76
N ASN A 644 17.87 38.85 21.44
CA ASN A 644 18.18 40.12 20.80
C ASN A 644 16.99 41.09 20.99
N ARG A 645 17.15 42.05 21.90
CA ARG A 645 16.11 43.04 22.25
C ARG A 645 16.10 44.24 21.33
N THR A 646 17.14 44.39 20.52
CA THR A 646 17.29 45.47 19.54
C THR A 646 17.61 44.89 18.17
N PRO A 647 16.71 44.08 17.56
CA PRO A 647 16.89 43.67 16.18
C PRO A 647 17.15 44.88 15.30
N PHE A 648 17.96 44.70 14.26
CA PHE A 648 18.34 45.79 13.37
C PHE A 648 17.09 46.55 12.89
N LYS A 649 17.09 47.88 12.97
CA LYS A 649 15.88 48.72 12.86
C LYS A 649 15.05 48.48 11.58
N ARG A 650 15.69 48.03 10.49
CA ARG A 650 15.01 47.70 9.22
C ARG A 650 14.75 46.21 9.02
N SER A 651 15.29 45.34 9.87
CA SER A 651 15.06 43.89 9.83
C SER A 651 13.62 43.53 10.17
N HIS A 652 13.21 42.33 9.75
CA HIS A 652 11.92 41.76 10.12
C HIS A 652 12.03 40.62 11.14
N ILE A 653 13.21 40.49 11.75
CA ILE A 653 13.44 39.66 12.93
C ILE A 653 12.55 40.14 14.07
N ARG A 654 11.76 39.23 14.64
CA ARG A 654 10.73 39.49 15.63
C ARG A 654 11.28 39.43 17.04
N TYR A 655 10.87 40.43 17.80
CA TYR A 655 11.06 40.55 19.24
C TYR A 655 9.86 41.28 19.84
N GLN A 656 9.35 40.78 20.96
CA GLN A 656 8.38 41.51 21.77
C GLN A 656 8.68 41.36 23.26
N GLU A 657 8.50 42.47 23.98
CA GLU A 657 8.40 42.49 25.44
C GLU A 657 6.94 42.76 25.84
N ILE A 658 6.38 41.87 26.65
CA ILE A 658 4.97 41.86 27.02
C ILE A 658 4.88 41.80 28.55
N LYS A 659 4.21 42.78 29.14
CA LYS A 659 3.91 42.81 30.56
C LYS A 659 2.64 42.02 30.83
N VAL A 660 2.71 41.02 31.70
CA VAL A 660 1.59 40.17 32.08
C VAL A 660 1.27 40.40 33.55
N ALA A 661 0.09 40.94 33.83
CA ALA A 661 -0.41 41.05 35.20
C ALA A 661 -0.79 39.66 35.70
N VAL A 662 -0.27 39.28 36.87
CA VAL A 662 -0.53 37.99 37.51
C VAL A 662 -1.18 38.21 38.87
N THR A 663 -2.15 37.36 39.23
CA THR A 663 -2.92 37.48 40.49
C THR A 663 -3.12 36.10 41.12
N PRO A 664 -3.42 36.02 42.43
CA PRO A 664 -3.66 34.72 43.08
C PRO A 664 -4.87 33.94 42.53
N GLU A 665 -5.83 34.62 41.91
CA GLU A 665 -7.08 34.03 41.40
C GLU A 665 -6.92 33.41 40.01
N GLN A 666 -5.86 33.76 39.26
CA GLN A 666 -5.59 33.25 37.92
C GLN A 666 -4.30 32.45 37.91
N THR A 667 -4.36 31.22 37.41
CA THR A 667 -3.19 30.31 37.38
C THR A 667 -2.74 29.96 35.96
N GLN A 668 -3.59 30.17 34.96
CA GLN A 668 -3.33 29.85 33.56
C GLN A 668 -3.31 31.12 32.72
N TYR A 669 -2.29 31.26 31.88
CA TYR A 669 -2.06 32.44 31.07
C TYR A 669 -1.76 32.04 29.62
N GLN A 670 -2.35 32.77 28.68
CA GLN A 670 -1.92 32.80 27.29
C GLN A 670 -1.34 34.18 26.99
N LEU A 671 -0.13 34.20 26.45
CA LEU A 671 0.58 35.43 26.15
C LEU A 671 -0.17 36.25 25.10
N GLN A 672 -0.48 37.50 25.45
CA GLN A 672 -1.20 38.43 24.57
C GLN A 672 -0.20 39.12 23.62
N ILE A 673 0.19 38.41 22.57
CA ILE A 673 1.10 38.91 21.54
C ILE A 673 0.46 40.07 20.79
N LYS A 674 1.22 41.14 20.55
CA LYS A 674 0.72 42.31 19.80
C LYS A 674 0.83 42.03 18.29
N PRO A 675 -0.25 42.25 17.51
CA PRO A 675 -0.20 42.11 16.06
C PRO A 675 0.81 43.07 15.42
N ASN A 676 1.49 42.62 14.35
CA ASN A 676 2.35 43.51 13.58
C ASN A 676 1.53 44.20 12.47
N LYS A 677 1.57 45.54 12.42
CA LYS A 677 0.79 46.31 11.44
C LYS A 677 1.03 45.86 9.98
N ARG A 678 2.23 45.38 9.63
CA ARG A 678 2.59 44.99 8.26
C ARG A 678 1.92 43.69 7.83
N ASN A 679 1.83 42.71 8.73
CA ASN A 679 1.28 41.39 8.44
C ASN A 679 -0.20 41.25 8.81
N THR A 680 -0.85 42.36 9.13
CA THR A 680 -2.30 42.45 9.38
C THR A 680 -2.96 43.57 8.55
N LEU A 681 -2.38 43.94 7.40
CA LEU A 681 -2.97 44.95 6.52
C LEU A 681 -4.25 44.40 5.86
N PRO A 682 -5.43 45.01 6.10
CA PRO A 682 -6.68 44.55 5.51
C PRO A 682 -6.63 44.54 3.98
N GLY A 683 -7.11 43.44 3.37
CA GLY A 683 -7.12 43.26 1.91
C GLY A 683 -5.74 43.05 1.27
N LYS A 684 -4.70 42.84 2.07
CA LYS A 684 -3.35 42.48 1.60
C LYS A 684 -2.82 41.22 2.27
N ALA A 685 -2.67 41.26 3.60
CA ALA A 685 -2.19 40.12 4.36
C ALA A 685 -3.31 39.11 4.61
N LEU A 686 -2.97 37.82 4.60
CA LEU A 686 -3.90 36.74 4.91
C LEU A 686 -4.29 36.82 6.40
N PRO A 687 -5.59 36.88 6.75
CA PRO A 687 -6.01 36.90 8.14
C PRO A 687 -5.75 35.55 8.81
N LEU A 688 -5.60 35.56 10.12
CA LEU A 688 -5.62 34.34 10.93
C LEU A 688 -7.00 33.68 10.86
N PRO A 689 -7.08 32.33 10.93
CA PRO A 689 -8.36 31.65 11.09
C PRO A 689 -9.11 32.16 12.34
N GLU A 690 -10.43 32.11 12.30
CA GLU A 690 -11.25 32.50 13.44
C GLU A 690 -10.87 31.71 14.71
N GLY A 691 -10.75 32.40 15.84
CA GLY A 691 -10.37 31.78 17.12
C GLY A 691 -8.86 31.55 17.31
N PHE A 692 -8.02 31.78 16.30
CA PHE A 692 -6.57 31.69 16.49
C PHE A 692 -6.05 32.89 17.30
N PRO A 693 -5.11 32.68 18.23
CA PRO A 693 -4.40 33.78 18.87
C PRO A 693 -3.48 34.47 17.86
N VAL A 694 -3.04 35.68 18.19
CA VAL A 694 -1.98 36.33 17.42
C VAL A 694 -0.73 35.45 17.47
N LEU A 695 -0.31 34.98 16.30
CA LEU A 695 0.90 34.19 16.14
C LEU A 695 2.08 35.11 15.80
N MET A 696 3.24 34.81 16.38
CA MET A 696 4.51 35.41 16.01
C MET A 696 5.54 34.28 15.90
N PRO A 697 6.47 34.33 14.93
CA PRO A 697 7.64 33.46 14.95
C PRO A 697 8.48 33.79 16.20
N PHE A 698 8.70 32.79 17.06
CA PHE A 698 9.76 32.85 18.06
C PHE A 698 10.33 31.46 18.35
N ARG A 699 11.59 31.43 18.77
CA ARG A 699 12.28 30.24 19.31
C ARG A 699 12.55 30.38 20.81
N TYR A 700 12.77 31.60 21.25
CA TYR A 700 13.26 31.90 22.58
C TYR A 700 12.23 32.66 23.40
N ALA A 701 12.20 32.40 24.71
CA ALA A 701 11.45 33.18 25.67
C ALA A 701 12.29 33.52 26.92
N GLU A 702 12.08 34.68 27.51
CA GLU A 702 12.64 35.07 28.81
C GLU A 702 11.52 35.56 29.73
N ILE A 703 11.55 35.17 31.00
CA ILE A 703 10.60 35.66 32.01
C ILE A 703 11.35 36.29 33.16
N GLU A 704 11.02 37.54 33.44
CA GLU A 704 11.58 38.34 34.53
C GLU A 704 10.46 38.82 35.45
N GLY A 705 10.78 39.03 36.74
CA GLY A 705 9.83 39.55 37.73
C GLY A 705 9.00 38.49 38.45
N SER A 706 9.33 37.20 38.30
CA SER A 706 8.70 36.12 39.07
C SER A 706 9.12 36.17 40.54
N GLN A 707 8.18 36.19 41.49
CA GLN A 707 8.46 36.06 42.93
C GLN A 707 8.52 34.59 43.37
N GLU A 708 8.06 33.68 42.50
CA GLU A 708 7.96 32.25 42.72
C GLU A 708 8.88 31.50 41.75
N PRO A 709 9.47 30.35 42.15
CA PRO A 709 10.28 29.55 41.24
C PRO A 709 9.49 29.10 40.01
N LEU A 710 10.11 29.21 38.83
CA LEU A 710 9.56 28.72 37.57
C LEU A 710 10.16 27.36 37.24
N ILE A 711 9.35 26.47 36.66
CA ILE A 711 9.78 25.15 36.16
C ILE A 711 9.40 25.00 34.69
N ALA A 712 10.18 24.24 33.92
CA ALA A 712 10.02 24.12 32.47
C ALA A 712 8.64 23.58 32.06
N GLU A 713 8.08 22.66 32.84
CA GLU A 713 6.80 21.99 32.59
C GLU A 713 5.63 22.97 32.54
N ASN A 714 5.76 24.13 33.19
CA ASN A 714 4.72 25.16 33.20
C ASN A 714 4.65 25.96 31.92
N PHE A 715 5.60 25.85 31.00
CA PHE A 715 5.66 26.63 29.76
C PHE A 715 5.43 25.73 28.55
N THR A 716 4.65 26.23 27.59
CA THR A 716 4.36 25.51 26.35
C THR A 716 4.25 26.51 25.20
N GLN A 717 5.14 26.40 24.22
CA GLN A 717 4.97 27.05 22.93
C GLN A 717 3.90 26.30 22.15
N LEU A 718 2.90 27.01 21.64
CA LEU A 718 1.83 26.47 20.81
C LEU A 718 2.13 26.83 19.36
N ALA A 719 2.74 25.92 18.61
CA ALA A 719 3.09 26.12 17.21
C ALA A 719 1.92 25.72 16.32
N HIS A 720 1.40 26.66 15.52
CA HIS A 720 0.25 26.42 14.64
C HIS A 720 0.74 26.20 13.21
N HIS A 721 0.21 25.17 12.54
CA HIS A 721 0.48 24.89 11.13
C HIS A 721 -0.69 24.12 10.50
N SER A 722 -0.72 24.03 9.17
CA SER A 722 -1.61 23.13 8.43
C SER A 722 -1.26 21.66 8.71
N TYR A 723 -2.19 20.74 8.41
CA TYR A 723 -1.99 19.30 8.59
C TYR A 723 -0.62 18.82 8.09
N TRP A 724 0.11 18.06 8.92
CA TRP A 724 1.43 17.54 8.62
C TRP A 724 1.66 16.16 9.25
N GLU A 725 2.30 15.25 8.52
CA GLU A 725 2.77 13.96 9.03
C GLU A 725 4.30 13.93 9.14
N GLU A 726 4.83 13.94 10.37
CA GLU A 726 6.27 14.06 10.62
C GLU A 726 7.10 12.90 10.02
N ASP A 727 6.55 11.69 9.98
CA ASP A 727 7.20 10.47 9.49
C ASP A 727 6.90 10.15 8.01
N ALA A 728 6.20 11.02 7.29
CA ALA A 728 5.87 10.80 5.87
C ALA A 728 7.11 10.76 4.96
N SER A 729 8.19 11.45 5.36
CA SER A 729 9.47 11.52 4.65
C SER A 729 10.67 11.48 5.58
N SER A 730 11.79 10.95 5.09
CA SER A 730 13.07 10.99 5.78
C SER A 730 14.24 11.09 4.80
N PHE A 731 15.35 11.68 5.23
CA PHE A 731 16.60 11.66 4.50
C PHE A 731 17.77 11.57 5.48
N LYS A 732 18.81 10.86 5.05
CA LYS A 732 20.10 10.79 5.73
C LYS A 732 21.21 10.55 4.71
N SER A 733 22.41 11.03 5.00
CA SER A 733 23.59 10.85 4.18
C SER A 733 24.87 10.76 5.01
N SER A 734 25.98 10.48 4.33
CA SER A 734 27.32 10.53 4.89
C SER A 734 27.88 11.95 5.11
N ASP A 735 27.14 12.99 4.70
CA ASP A 735 27.52 14.39 4.89
C ASP A 735 26.61 15.04 5.95
N ASP A 736 27.22 15.51 7.03
CA ASP A 736 26.49 16.08 8.17
C ASP A 736 25.89 17.45 7.87
N ILE A 737 26.48 18.23 6.96
CA ILE A 737 25.94 19.53 6.54
C ILE A 737 24.68 19.27 5.71
N LEU A 738 24.74 18.34 4.75
CA LEU A 738 23.59 17.99 3.92
C LEU A 738 22.40 17.51 4.75
N ASN A 739 22.67 16.70 5.80
CA ASN A 739 21.64 16.25 6.74
C ASN A 739 20.97 17.43 7.46
N GLN A 740 21.77 18.36 7.99
CA GLN A 740 21.27 19.56 8.68
C GLN A 740 20.49 20.49 7.74
N VAL A 741 20.95 20.64 6.49
CA VAL A 741 20.27 21.44 5.47
C VAL A 741 18.91 20.84 5.12
N TRP A 742 18.83 19.51 4.95
CA TRP A 742 17.54 18.85 4.72
C TRP A 742 16.59 19.03 5.91
N ASP A 743 17.08 18.85 7.15
CA ASP A 743 16.28 19.04 8.37
C ASP A 743 15.74 20.47 8.52
N LEU A 744 16.59 21.47 8.22
CA LEU A 744 16.19 22.89 8.18
C LEU A 744 15.05 23.08 7.16
N CYS A 745 15.27 22.65 5.91
CA CYS A 745 14.34 22.92 4.83
C CYS A 745 13.01 22.16 4.98
N LYS A 746 13.03 20.88 5.39
CA LYS A 746 11.80 20.13 5.69
C LYS A 746 10.98 20.85 6.76
N TYR A 747 11.62 21.28 7.83
CA TYR A 747 10.93 21.98 8.91
C TYR A 747 10.40 23.35 8.47
N SER A 748 11.12 24.09 7.64
CA SER A 748 10.63 25.36 7.09
C SER A 748 9.29 25.21 6.37
N ILE A 749 9.11 24.14 5.57
CA ILE A 749 7.86 23.90 4.85
C ILE A 749 6.69 23.71 5.82
N LYS A 750 6.87 22.88 6.86
CA LYS A 750 5.88 22.71 7.91
C LYS A 750 5.56 24.03 8.62
N ALA A 751 6.59 24.75 9.05
CA ALA A 751 6.45 25.90 9.94
C ALA A 751 5.82 27.13 9.28
N THR A 752 5.89 27.26 7.95
CA THR A 752 5.51 28.48 7.21
C THR A 752 4.12 28.41 6.55
N THR A 753 3.34 27.36 6.82
CA THR A 753 1.94 27.29 6.36
C THR A 753 1.05 28.27 7.12
N PHE A 754 0.16 28.99 6.43
CA PHE A 754 -0.70 29.97 7.08
C PHE A 754 -2.12 29.96 6.51
N ASN A 755 -3.12 29.77 7.37
CA ASN A 755 -4.55 29.76 7.01
C ASN A 755 -4.87 28.89 5.76
N GLY A 756 -4.23 27.73 5.63
CA GLY A 756 -4.49 26.79 4.54
C GLY A 756 -3.95 27.23 3.18
N LEU A 757 -3.05 28.22 3.14
CA LEU A 757 -2.38 28.69 1.93
C LEU A 757 -0.86 28.80 2.15
N TYR A 758 -0.11 28.80 1.04
CA TYR A 758 1.31 29.16 1.07
C TYR A 758 1.48 30.68 1.08
N VAL A 759 2.32 31.19 1.99
CA VAL A 759 2.66 32.60 2.12
C VAL A 759 4.19 32.78 2.09
N ASP A 760 4.64 34.02 1.93
CA ASP A 760 6.04 34.43 1.98
C ASP A 760 6.70 34.10 3.33
N GLY A 761 6.10 34.57 4.42
CA GLY A 761 6.59 34.45 5.79
C GLY A 761 5.78 35.34 6.73
N ASP A 762 6.36 35.71 7.87
CA ASP A 762 5.71 36.58 8.84
C ASP A 762 5.73 38.05 8.45
N ARG A 763 6.64 38.47 7.56
CA ARG A 763 6.82 39.87 7.18
C ARG A 763 5.57 40.46 6.55
N GLU A 764 5.02 39.84 5.50
CA GLU A 764 3.87 40.35 4.75
C GLU A 764 2.66 39.43 4.87
N ARG A 765 2.87 38.11 5.01
CA ARG A 765 1.82 37.06 5.05
C ARG A 765 0.95 37.11 3.79
N ILE A 766 1.59 37.22 2.63
CA ILE A 766 0.94 37.31 1.33
C ILE A 766 1.33 36.07 0.51
N PRO A 767 0.36 35.37 -0.10
CA PRO A 767 0.67 34.37 -1.11
C PRO A 767 1.30 35.01 -2.35
N TYR A 768 2.49 34.54 -2.73
CA TYR A 768 3.17 34.91 -3.97
C TYR A 768 3.39 33.65 -4.83
N GLU A 769 3.16 33.75 -6.14
CA GLU A 769 3.09 32.59 -7.03
C GLU A 769 4.44 31.84 -7.11
N ALA A 770 5.56 32.57 -7.11
CA ALA A 770 6.89 31.98 -7.12
C ALA A 770 7.19 31.22 -5.81
N ASP A 771 6.94 31.85 -4.67
CA ASP A 771 7.07 31.26 -3.34
C ASP A 771 6.24 29.99 -3.20
N ALA A 772 4.97 30.07 -3.60
CA ALA A 772 4.02 28.97 -3.52
C ALA A 772 4.43 27.79 -4.40
N TYR A 773 5.00 28.02 -5.59
CA TYR A 773 5.52 26.94 -6.43
C TYR A 773 6.68 26.19 -5.77
N LEU A 774 7.66 26.92 -5.23
CA LEU A 774 8.79 26.32 -4.50
C LEU A 774 8.33 25.57 -3.24
N ASN A 775 7.35 26.14 -2.54
CA ASN A 775 6.73 25.54 -1.36
C ASN A 775 5.99 24.25 -1.75
N GLN A 776 5.14 24.28 -2.79
CA GLN A 776 4.44 23.11 -3.33
C GLN A 776 5.39 21.96 -3.68
N LEU A 777 6.45 22.24 -4.44
CA LEU A 777 7.43 21.22 -4.82
C LEU A 777 8.09 20.57 -3.62
N SER A 778 8.38 21.36 -2.59
CA SER A 778 9.00 20.90 -1.34
C SER A 778 8.03 20.12 -0.49
N HIS A 779 6.80 20.61 -0.34
CA HIS A 779 5.74 19.94 0.40
C HIS A 779 5.43 18.57 -0.19
N TYR A 780 5.24 18.45 -1.51
CA TYR A 780 4.94 17.17 -2.18
C TYR A 780 6.03 16.11 -2.07
N THR A 781 7.24 16.50 -1.67
CA THR A 781 8.36 15.57 -1.44
C THR A 781 8.63 15.30 0.03
N THR A 782 7.97 16.02 0.93
CA THR A 782 8.15 15.93 2.38
C THR A 782 6.90 15.46 3.12
N ASP A 783 5.72 15.60 2.53
CA ASP A 783 4.44 15.05 2.99
C ASP A 783 3.55 14.64 1.78
N ARG A 784 2.50 13.86 2.03
CA ARG A 784 1.43 13.50 1.09
C ARG A 784 0.23 14.44 1.19
N GLU A 785 0.41 15.65 1.71
CA GLU A 785 -0.65 16.66 1.80
C GLU A 785 -0.73 17.42 0.46
N TYR A 786 -1.90 17.43 -0.17
CA TYR A 786 -2.10 18.05 -1.48
C TYR A 786 -3.08 19.23 -1.45
N ALA A 787 -3.93 19.34 -0.42
CA ALA A 787 -5.02 20.30 -0.39
C ALA A 787 -4.50 21.75 -0.30
N ILE A 788 -3.48 22.03 0.52
CA ILE A 788 -2.96 23.39 0.69
C ILE A 788 -2.44 23.98 -0.64
N ALA A 789 -1.80 23.15 -1.46
CA ALA A 789 -1.30 23.55 -2.76
C ALA A 789 -2.45 23.84 -3.72
N ARG A 790 -3.46 22.97 -3.78
CA ARG A 790 -4.64 23.14 -4.63
C ARG A 790 -5.45 24.38 -4.25
N GLN A 791 -5.60 24.66 -2.95
CA GLN A 791 -6.23 25.89 -2.48
C GLN A 791 -5.44 27.14 -2.87
N THR A 792 -4.11 27.07 -2.75
CA THR A 792 -3.23 28.16 -3.17
C THR A 792 -3.30 28.40 -4.68
N ILE A 793 -3.44 27.34 -5.48
CA ILE A 793 -3.66 27.45 -6.93
C ILE A 793 -4.97 28.18 -7.22
N GLU A 794 -6.09 27.78 -6.62
CA GLU A 794 -7.38 28.45 -6.81
C GLU A 794 -7.32 29.92 -6.36
N TYR A 795 -6.61 30.22 -5.26
CA TYR A 795 -6.40 31.58 -4.78
C TYR A 795 -5.75 32.49 -5.84
N PHE A 796 -4.73 32.02 -6.55
CA PHE A 796 -4.05 32.82 -7.59
C PHE A 796 -4.86 33.04 -8.87
N MET A 797 -5.93 32.28 -9.07
CA MET A 797 -6.87 32.55 -10.16
C MET A 797 -7.66 33.84 -9.90
N GLU A 798 -7.87 34.22 -8.64
CA GLU A 798 -8.63 35.41 -8.24
C GLU A 798 -7.74 36.55 -7.71
N HIS A 799 -6.55 36.23 -7.18
CA HIS A 799 -5.67 37.16 -6.50
C HIS A 799 -4.25 37.19 -7.11
N PRO A 800 -4.09 37.71 -8.35
CA PRO A 800 -2.78 37.80 -8.99
C PRO A 800 -1.86 38.80 -8.29
N THR A 801 -0.55 38.55 -8.37
CA THR A 801 0.46 39.51 -7.92
C THR A 801 1.39 39.99 -9.05
N TRP A 802 2.03 41.14 -8.85
CA TRP A 802 3.07 41.66 -9.75
C TRP A 802 4.38 40.97 -9.36
N PRO A 803 5.14 40.27 -10.23
CA PRO A 803 5.70 40.67 -11.54
C PRO A 803 5.41 39.67 -12.70
N THR A 804 6.03 39.89 -13.86
CA THR A 804 5.77 39.15 -15.10
C THR A 804 5.95 37.64 -15.00
N GLU A 805 7.02 37.17 -14.39
CA GLU A 805 7.35 35.74 -14.27
C GLU A 805 6.42 35.01 -13.32
N TRP A 806 5.88 35.68 -12.30
CA TRP A 806 5.07 35.05 -11.26
C TRP A 806 3.72 34.58 -11.80
N GLN A 807 3.10 35.32 -12.73
CA GLN A 807 1.89 34.83 -13.42
C GLN A 807 2.13 33.50 -14.15
N GLN A 808 3.33 33.33 -14.71
CA GLN A 808 3.71 32.11 -15.42
C GLN A 808 3.96 30.91 -14.50
N HIS A 809 4.13 31.09 -13.18
CA HIS A 809 4.29 29.98 -12.23
C HIS A 809 2.99 29.22 -12.00
N VAL A 810 1.83 29.87 -12.19
CA VAL A 810 0.52 29.23 -11.96
C VAL A 810 0.39 27.96 -12.81
N ALA A 811 0.74 27.98 -14.10
CA ALA A 811 0.69 26.78 -14.93
C ALA A 811 1.67 25.69 -14.45
N LEU A 812 2.83 26.06 -13.91
CA LEU A 812 3.78 25.10 -13.33
C LEU A 812 3.19 24.45 -12.08
N MET A 813 2.45 25.19 -11.26
CA MET A 813 1.76 24.66 -10.08
C MET A 813 0.65 23.68 -10.45
N PHE A 814 -0.19 24.02 -11.43
CA PHE A 814 -1.19 23.10 -11.99
C PHE A 814 -0.52 21.82 -12.52
N TYR A 815 0.62 21.95 -13.20
CA TYR A 815 1.32 20.81 -13.78
C TYR A 815 1.92 19.92 -12.70
N ALA A 816 2.48 20.51 -11.64
CA ALA A 816 2.96 19.78 -10.48
C ALA A 816 1.82 19.02 -9.78
N ASP A 817 0.67 19.67 -9.55
CA ASP A 817 -0.50 19.01 -8.96
C ASP A 817 -0.94 17.81 -9.81
N TYR A 818 -1.21 18.02 -11.10
CA TYR A 818 -1.59 16.95 -12.03
C TYR A 818 -0.60 15.78 -12.05
N MET A 819 0.70 16.07 -12.10
CA MET A 819 1.71 15.01 -12.16
C MET A 819 1.80 14.21 -10.86
N TYR A 820 1.59 14.83 -9.71
CA TYR A 820 1.68 14.17 -8.40
C TYR A 820 0.39 13.47 -7.99
N THR A 821 -0.78 14.02 -8.32
CA THR A 821 -2.10 13.50 -7.92
C THR A 821 -2.76 12.64 -8.99
N GLY A 822 -2.55 12.97 -10.27
CA GLY A 822 -3.26 12.39 -11.42
C GLY A 822 -4.57 13.10 -11.75
N ASN A 823 -5.03 14.03 -10.90
CA ASN A 823 -6.35 14.63 -10.97
C ASN A 823 -6.42 15.76 -12.00
N THR A 824 -7.54 15.85 -12.72
CA THR A 824 -7.75 16.82 -13.80
C THR A 824 -8.72 17.94 -13.46
N GLU A 825 -9.44 17.88 -12.33
CA GLU A 825 -10.54 18.80 -12.05
C GLU A 825 -10.13 20.28 -12.04
N LEU A 826 -8.99 20.63 -11.44
CA LEU A 826 -8.49 22.00 -11.47
C LEU A 826 -8.28 22.45 -12.91
N ILE A 827 -7.65 21.61 -13.73
CA ILE A 827 -7.41 21.88 -15.15
C ILE A 827 -8.76 22.10 -15.84
N GLU A 828 -9.71 21.19 -15.68
CA GLU A 828 -11.03 21.26 -16.31
C GLU A 828 -11.78 22.55 -15.95
N LYS A 829 -11.75 22.93 -14.67
CA LYS A 829 -12.43 24.12 -14.16
C LYS A 829 -11.79 25.42 -14.64
N TYR A 830 -10.46 25.50 -14.65
CA TYR A 830 -9.72 26.76 -14.84
C TYR A 830 -9.01 26.89 -16.19
N TYR A 831 -9.08 25.89 -17.07
CA TYR A 831 -8.31 25.83 -18.33
C TYR A 831 -8.36 27.14 -19.13
N ASP A 832 -9.56 27.71 -19.31
CA ASP A 832 -9.71 28.89 -20.16
C ASP A 832 -9.08 30.14 -19.54
N GLN A 833 -9.18 30.30 -18.22
CA GLN A 833 -8.56 31.40 -17.49
C GLN A 833 -7.03 31.23 -17.38
N LEU A 834 -6.57 29.98 -17.22
CA LEU A 834 -5.16 29.65 -17.11
C LEU A 834 -4.37 30.05 -18.37
N LYS A 835 -5.01 30.05 -19.55
CA LYS A 835 -4.40 30.54 -20.80
C LYS A 835 -3.80 31.94 -20.61
N TYR A 836 -4.53 32.87 -20.00
CA TYR A 836 -4.07 34.25 -19.79
C TYR A 836 -2.83 34.31 -18.89
N LYS A 837 -2.76 33.48 -17.84
CA LYS A 837 -1.61 33.41 -16.92
C LYS A 837 -0.30 33.04 -17.62
N THR A 838 -0.36 32.34 -18.75
CA THR A 838 0.82 32.03 -19.58
C THR A 838 1.37 33.21 -20.37
N LEU A 839 0.66 34.34 -20.39
CA LEU A 839 1.01 35.55 -21.14
C LEU A 839 1.15 35.36 -22.65
N TYR A 840 0.51 34.33 -23.22
CA TYR A 840 0.62 34.01 -24.65
C TYR A 840 0.15 35.13 -25.59
N GLU A 841 -0.67 36.06 -25.11
CA GLU A 841 -1.13 37.24 -25.84
C GLU A 841 -0.02 38.26 -26.09
N LEU A 842 1.08 38.21 -25.32
CA LEU A 842 2.22 39.10 -25.47
C LEU A 842 3.21 38.65 -26.57
N ALA A 843 2.98 37.49 -27.18
CA ALA A 843 3.89 36.91 -28.16
C ALA A 843 4.00 37.78 -29.42
N ASN A 844 5.23 37.96 -29.91
CA ASN A 844 5.49 38.57 -31.20
C ASN A 844 5.46 37.53 -32.34
N GLU A 845 5.72 37.99 -33.57
CA GLU A 845 5.80 37.13 -34.75
C GLU A 845 6.94 36.12 -34.70
N ASP A 846 7.97 36.32 -33.88
CA ASP A 846 9.04 35.34 -33.65
C ASP A 846 8.70 34.30 -32.59
N GLY A 847 7.61 34.50 -31.83
CA GLY A 847 7.22 33.63 -30.72
C GLY A 847 7.88 33.97 -29.38
N LEU A 848 8.42 35.18 -29.21
CA LEU A 848 8.94 35.70 -27.94
C LEU A 848 7.95 36.70 -27.33
N ILE A 849 7.87 36.73 -26.00
CA ILE A 849 7.02 37.66 -25.22
C ILE A 849 7.83 38.79 -24.60
N THR A 850 7.18 39.93 -24.38
CA THR A 850 7.74 41.10 -23.67
C THR A 850 6.68 41.74 -22.78
N SER A 851 7.05 42.09 -21.55
CA SER A 851 6.16 42.78 -20.60
C SER A 851 5.78 44.20 -21.04
N LYS A 852 6.56 44.83 -21.93
CA LYS A 852 6.24 46.15 -22.51
C LYS A 852 4.93 46.20 -23.30
N LYS A 853 4.46 45.05 -23.80
CA LYS A 853 3.18 44.94 -24.51
C LYS A 853 1.97 44.83 -23.57
N MET A 854 2.18 44.76 -22.26
CA MET A 854 1.09 44.64 -21.30
C MET A 854 0.19 45.89 -21.34
N THR A 855 -1.11 45.68 -21.50
CA THR A 855 -2.13 46.75 -21.48
C THR A 855 -3.04 46.59 -20.25
N PRO A 856 -3.77 47.64 -19.83
CA PRO A 856 -4.77 47.52 -18.76
C PRO A 856 -5.85 46.46 -19.02
N GLU A 857 -6.16 46.20 -20.29
CA GLU A 857 -7.12 45.15 -20.69
C GLU A 857 -6.54 43.75 -20.46
N LEU A 858 -5.30 43.52 -20.87
CA LEU A 858 -4.59 42.26 -20.62
C LEU A 858 -4.34 42.02 -19.13
N MET A 859 -4.07 43.08 -18.36
CA MET A 859 -4.01 43.02 -16.90
C MET A 859 -5.35 42.60 -16.29
N ALA A 860 -6.48 43.07 -16.83
CA ALA A 860 -7.79 42.65 -16.35
C ALA A 860 -8.06 41.16 -16.62
N ASN A 861 -7.58 40.60 -17.75
CA ASN A 861 -7.68 39.17 -18.03
C ASN A 861 -6.93 38.30 -17.01
N LEU A 862 -5.88 38.84 -16.37
CA LEU A 862 -5.11 38.16 -15.33
C LEU A 862 -5.76 38.22 -13.93
N GLY A 863 -6.83 39.01 -13.78
CA GLY A 863 -7.54 39.24 -12.51
C GLY A 863 -7.22 40.57 -11.83
N PHE A 864 -6.42 41.45 -12.44
CA PHE A 864 -6.10 42.74 -11.83
C PHE A 864 -7.25 43.77 -12.00
N PRO A 865 -7.42 44.70 -11.03
CA PRO A 865 -8.35 45.81 -11.21
C PRO A 865 -7.98 46.69 -12.41
N LYS A 866 -8.96 47.08 -13.24
CA LYS A 866 -8.74 48.01 -14.37
C LYS A 866 -8.15 49.37 -13.97
N THR A 867 -8.24 49.73 -12.69
CA THR A 867 -7.75 50.98 -12.10
C THR A 867 -6.35 50.87 -11.50
N MET A 868 -5.69 49.71 -11.61
CA MET A 868 -4.38 49.47 -11.02
C MET A 868 -3.32 50.41 -11.62
N LYS A 869 -2.56 51.07 -10.75
CA LYS A 869 -1.49 52.02 -11.11
C LYS A 869 -0.09 51.40 -11.14
N GLU A 870 0.08 50.17 -10.64
CA GLU A 870 1.38 49.49 -10.63
C GLU A 870 1.76 49.01 -12.02
N THR A 871 3.06 49.08 -12.34
CA THR A 871 3.59 48.70 -13.65
C THR A 871 3.99 47.22 -13.64
N PHE A 872 3.36 46.43 -14.51
CA PHE A 872 3.76 45.05 -14.79
C PHE A 872 5.18 45.06 -15.38
N ARG A 873 6.11 44.31 -14.76
CA ARG A 873 7.54 44.35 -15.10
C ARG A 873 8.24 43.06 -14.72
N ASP A 874 9.39 42.85 -15.33
CA ASP A 874 10.25 41.70 -15.11
C ASP A 874 11.03 41.85 -13.80
N ILE A 875 11.21 40.75 -13.06
CA ILE A 875 11.96 40.75 -11.81
C ILE A 875 13.30 40.01 -11.92
N VAL A 876 13.35 38.91 -12.67
CA VAL A 876 14.46 37.94 -12.77
C VAL A 876 14.86 37.29 -11.44
N ASP A 877 15.27 38.10 -10.47
CA ASP A 877 15.65 37.66 -9.12
C ASP A 877 15.51 38.79 -8.08
N TRP A 878 15.64 38.43 -6.80
CA TRP A 878 15.39 39.28 -5.64
C TRP A 878 16.41 39.10 -4.51
N PRO A 879 16.94 40.17 -3.89
CA PRO A 879 16.67 41.59 -4.15
C PRO A 879 17.44 42.19 -5.34
N SER A 880 16.98 43.35 -5.82
CA SER A 880 17.66 44.12 -6.87
C SER A 880 18.95 44.81 -6.38
N ALA A 881 19.80 45.29 -7.29
CA ALA A 881 20.87 46.20 -6.94
C ALA A 881 20.33 47.48 -6.27
N GLY A 882 21.11 48.09 -5.37
CA GLY A 882 20.70 49.29 -4.63
C GLY A 882 19.65 49.04 -3.54
N TRP A 883 19.31 47.77 -3.26
CA TRP A 883 18.21 47.43 -2.36
C TRP A 883 18.41 47.98 -0.94
N GLY A 884 17.33 48.46 -0.33
CA GLY A 884 17.37 49.10 0.99
C GLY A 884 18.05 50.48 0.98
N GLY A 885 18.33 51.04 -0.19
CA GLY A 885 19.00 52.34 -0.37
C GLY A 885 20.52 52.28 -0.22
N ASP A 886 21.12 51.09 -0.22
CA ASP A 886 22.58 50.92 -0.19
C ASP A 886 23.12 50.80 -1.64
N PRO A 887 23.82 51.82 -2.17
CA PRO A 887 24.37 51.78 -3.52
C PRO A 887 25.47 50.73 -3.70
N ASN A 888 26.05 50.20 -2.62
CA ASN A 888 27.06 49.14 -2.68
C ASN A 888 26.44 47.74 -2.75
N ASN A 889 25.13 47.62 -2.50
CA ASN A 889 24.44 46.35 -2.63
C ASN A 889 24.26 46.01 -4.13
N LYS A 890 24.98 44.99 -4.59
CA LYS A 890 24.95 44.53 -5.98
C LYS A 890 23.67 43.77 -6.34
N GLY A 891 22.83 43.43 -5.36
CA GLY A 891 21.66 42.57 -5.53
C GLY A 891 22.04 41.13 -5.89
N GLU A 892 21.03 40.31 -6.16
CA GLU A 892 21.19 38.88 -6.45
C GLU A 892 20.91 38.52 -7.91
N ARG A 893 21.01 39.49 -8.81
CA ARG A 893 20.75 39.31 -10.26
C ARG A 893 22.02 39.07 -11.07
N ASP A 894 23.16 38.94 -10.42
CA ASP A 894 24.44 38.80 -11.11
C ASP A 894 24.72 39.90 -12.17
N GLY A 895 24.25 41.13 -11.90
CA GLY A 895 24.38 42.26 -12.85
C GLY A 895 23.42 42.22 -14.06
N TYR A 896 22.35 41.41 -14.04
CA TYR A 896 21.41 41.23 -15.15
C TYR A 896 21.00 42.54 -15.84
N VAL A 897 21.16 42.59 -17.17
CA VAL A 897 20.81 43.73 -18.01
C VAL A 897 19.43 43.51 -18.64
N PHE A 898 18.42 44.22 -18.11
CA PHE A 898 17.05 44.16 -18.63
C PHE A 898 16.95 44.74 -20.05
N LYS A 899 16.37 43.95 -20.95
CA LYS A 899 16.02 44.30 -22.33
C LYS A 899 14.53 44.07 -22.57
N ASP A 900 14.09 44.28 -23.80
CA ASP A 900 12.67 44.11 -24.15
C ASP A 900 12.30 42.63 -24.21
N TYR A 901 13.22 41.80 -24.68
CA TYR A 901 13.08 40.34 -24.74
C TYR A 901 14.17 39.71 -23.88
N ASN A 902 13.81 39.35 -22.65
CA ASN A 902 14.71 38.77 -21.65
C ASN A 902 14.69 37.24 -21.68
N THR A 903 15.82 36.61 -21.39
CA THR A 903 15.95 35.14 -21.34
C THR A 903 15.05 34.52 -20.28
N VAL A 904 15.06 35.02 -19.05
CA VAL A 904 14.29 34.40 -17.95
C VAL A 904 12.79 34.31 -18.28
N VAL A 905 12.19 35.43 -18.68
CA VAL A 905 10.75 35.51 -19.02
C VAL A 905 10.38 34.57 -20.16
N ASN A 906 11.21 34.50 -21.20
CA ASN A 906 10.93 33.68 -22.39
C ASN A 906 11.22 32.19 -22.16
N ALA A 907 12.08 31.84 -21.20
CA ALA A 907 12.27 30.47 -20.76
C ALA A 907 11.01 29.93 -20.04
N PHE A 908 10.41 30.74 -19.15
CA PHE A 908 9.10 30.42 -18.55
C PHE A 908 8.01 30.26 -19.61
N TYR A 909 7.98 31.15 -20.60
CA TYR A 909 6.98 31.12 -21.66
C TYR A 909 7.04 29.80 -22.45
N TYR A 910 8.25 29.39 -22.84
CA TYR A 910 8.46 28.09 -23.48
C TYR A 910 7.89 26.93 -22.66
N GLN A 911 8.20 26.90 -21.36
CA GLN A 911 7.74 25.83 -20.48
C GLN A 911 6.21 25.86 -20.28
N ASN A 912 5.61 27.04 -20.18
CA ASN A 912 4.16 27.22 -20.11
C ASN A 912 3.46 26.68 -21.37
N MET A 913 3.99 26.95 -22.56
CA MET A 913 3.42 26.43 -23.81
C MET A 913 3.48 24.91 -23.88
N LYS A 914 4.53 24.27 -23.33
CA LYS A 914 4.57 22.81 -23.20
C LYS A 914 3.50 22.26 -22.25
N ILE A 915 3.31 22.93 -21.11
CA ILE A 915 2.30 22.54 -20.13
C ILE A 915 0.89 22.66 -20.74
N MET A 916 0.57 23.80 -21.38
CA MET A 916 -0.73 23.99 -22.01
C MET A 916 -0.98 23.00 -23.15
N ALA A 917 0.08 22.60 -23.90
CA ALA A 917 -0.06 21.54 -24.89
C ALA A 917 -0.45 20.19 -24.26
N GLU A 918 0.09 19.85 -23.10
CA GLU A 918 -0.28 18.62 -22.37
C GLU A 918 -1.69 18.73 -21.80
N PHE A 919 -2.07 19.85 -21.18
CA PHE A 919 -3.42 20.05 -20.66
C PHE A 919 -4.48 20.01 -21.76
N ALA A 920 -4.23 20.68 -22.89
CA ALA A 920 -5.11 20.60 -24.06
C ALA A 920 -5.29 19.15 -24.52
N LYS A 921 -4.22 18.35 -24.53
CA LYS A 921 -4.26 16.93 -24.90
C LYS A 921 -5.07 16.10 -23.88
N VAL A 922 -4.89 16.32 -22.58
CA VAL A 922 -5.63 15.64 -21.52
C VAL A 922 -7.13 15.93 -21.61
N LEU A 923 -7.50 17.17 -21.94
CA LEU A 923 -8.89 17.58 -22.17
C LEU A 923 -9.45 17.19 -23.55
N GLY A 924 -8.69 16.48 -24.39
CA GLY A 924 -9.11 16.11 -25.75
C GLY A 924 -9.13 17.26 -26.77
N LYS A 925 -8.62 18.45 -26.42
CA LYS A 925 -8.52 19.65 -27.28
C LYS A 925 -7.32 19.56 -28.25
N THR A 926 -7.40 18.62 -29.19
CA THR A 926 -6.29 18.23 -30.07
C THR A 926 -5.69 19.39 -30.89
N GLN A 927 -6.50 20.31 -31.41
CA GLN A 927 -6.00 21.46 -32.19
C GLN A 927 -5.23 22.45 -31.31
N GLU A 928 -5.77 22.81 -30.14
CA GLU A 928 -5.06 23.68 -29.19
C GLU A 928 -3.74 23.04 -28.74
N ALA A 929 -3.72 21.72 -28.52
CA ALA A 929 -2.49 21.00 -28.18
C ALA A 929 -1.39 21.15 -29.26
N LEU A 930 -1.76 21.09 -30.54
CA LEU A 930 -0.85 21.33 -31.65
C LEU A 930 -0.39 22.79 -31.71
N ASP A 931 -1.29 23.74 -31.51
CA ASP A 931 -0.98 25.17 -31.54
C ASP A 931 0.00 25.56 -30.41
N TYR A 932 -0.23 25.07 -29.19
CA TYR A 932 0.69 25.26 -28.07
C TYR A 932 2.04 24.59 -28.30
N LYS A 933 2.05 23.38 -28.87
CA LYS A 933 3.30 22.72 -29.24
C LYS A 933 4.08 23.52 -30.29
N LEU A 934 3.41 24.08 -31.29
CA LEU A 934 4.04 24.93 -32.29
C LEU A 934 4.60 26.22 -31.67
N ARG A 935 3.85 26.86 -30.76
CA ARG A 935 4.32 28.02 -30.00
C ARG A 935 5.56 27.71 -29.18
N ALA A 936 5.60 26.57 -28.48
CA ALA A 936 6.77 26.13 -27.73
C ALA A 936 8.00 25.93 -28.64
N ILE A 937 7.82 25.26 -29.78
CA ILE A 937 8.91 25.05 -30.75
C ILE A 937 9.44 26.39 -31.27
N LYS A 938 8.53 27.30 -31.61
CA LYS A 938 8.85 28.62 -32.14
C LYS A 938 9.59 29.49 -31.10
N ALA A 939 9.11 29.51 -29.86
CA ALA A 939 9.76 30.20 -28.75
C ALA A 939 11.18 29.65 -28.50
N LYS A 940 11.35 28.32 -28.41
CA LYS A 940 12.68 27.70 -28.21
C LYS A 940 13.64 28.00 -29.36
N LYS A 941 13.15 27.98 -30.60
CA LYS A 941 13.94 28.32 -31.78
C LYS A 941 14.42 29.78 -31.70
N ALA A 942 13.51 30.73 -31.54
CA ALA A 942 13.84 32.16 -31.46
C ALA A 942 14.76 32.48 -30.27
N PHE A 943 14.55 31.81 -29.13
CA PHE A 943 15.41 31.91 -27.96
C PHE A 943 16.86 31.51 -28.28
N ASN A 944 17.05 30.31 -28.84
CA ASN A 944 18.38 29.80 -29.17
C ASN A 944 19.05 30.57 -30.32
N GLU A 945 18.29 31.09 -31.28
CA GLU A 945 18.86 31.86 -32.39
C GLU A 945 19.24 33.29 -32.01
N LYS A 946 18.49 33.94 -31.11
CA LYS A 946 18.64 35.37 -30.81
C LYS A 946 19.33 35.70 -29.48
N MET A 947 19.41 34.74 -28.56
CA MET A 947 19.95 34.96 -27.21
C MET A 947 21.13 34.04 -26.85
N PHE A 948 21.48 33.07 -27.71
CA PHE A 948 22.68 32.28 -27.54
C PHE A 948 23.85 32.95 -28.27
N ASP A 949 24.92 33.21 -27.54
CA ASP A 949 26.19 33.65 -28.08
C ASP A 949 27.03 32.42 -28.44
N ALA A 950 27.07 32.11 -29.74
CA ALA A 950 27.77 30.93 -30.25
C ALA A 950 29.30 31.02 -30.12
N GLU A 951 29.87 32.23 -30.06
CA GLU A 951 31.31 32.43 -29.91
C GLU A 951 31.75 32.12 -28.48
N ARG A 952 31.00 32.61 -27.49
CA ARG A 952 31.27 32.34 -26.07
C ARG A 952 30.66 31.02 -25.57
N GLY A 953 29.70 30.45 -26.30
CA GLY A 953 29.00 29.21 -25.94
C GLY A 953 28.07 29.36 -24.73
N ILE A 954 27.48 30.55 -24.54
CA ILE A 954 26.65 30.94 -23.39
C ILE A 954 25.45 31.78 -23.83
N TYR A 955 24.46 31.97 -22.96
CA TYR A 955 23.33 32.86 -23.20
C TYR A 955 23.57 34.26 -22.63
N ILE A 956 23.20 35.28 -23.41
CA ILE A 956 23.15 36.70 -22.98
C ILE A 956 21.82 36.99 -22.28
N ASP A 957 21.73 38.06 -21.49
CA ASP A 957 20.54 38.36 -20.69
C ASP A 957 19.29 38.68 -21.51
N GLY A 958 19.46 39.20 -22.71
CA GLY A 958 18.36 39.53 -23.60
C GLY A 958 18.83 40.13 -24.91
N ILE A 959 17.93 40.31 -25.86
CA ILE A 959 18.30 40.81 -27.19
C ILE A 959 18.89 42.23 -27.09
N GLY A 960 20.09 42.42 -27.62
CA GLY A 960 20.78 43.72 -27.67
C GLY A 960 21.65 44.04 -26.45
N THR A 961 22.14 43.03 -25.72
CA THR A 961 23.20 43.17 -24.70
C THR A 961 24.29 42.13 -24.95
N ASP A 962 25.52 42.44 -24.57
CA ASP A 962 26.63 41.47 -24.56
C ASP A 962 26.81 40.83 -23.16
N HIS A 963 26.07 41.30 -22.17
CA HIS A 963 26.13 40.78 -20.80
C HIS A 963 25.48 39.40 -20.69
N ALA A 964 26.13 38.50 -19.94
CA ALA A 964 25.64 37.17 -19.62
C ALA A 964 25.67 36.99 -18.10
N SER A 965 24.52 36.70 -17.51
CA SER A 965 24.35 36.41 -16.09
C SER A 965 24.21 34.90 -15.83
N LEU A 966 24.38 34.52 -14.55
CA LEU A 966 23.96 33.21 -14.06
C LEU A 966 22.52 32.86 -14.47
N HIS A 967 21.57 33.79 -14.31
CA HIS A 967 20.14 33.58 -14.59
C HIS A 967 19.86 33.27 -16.06
N ALA A 968 20.51 33.98 -16.98
CA ALA A 968 20.38 33.75 -18.41
C ALA A 968 20.82 32.34 -18.84
N ASN A 969 21.69 31.70 -18.05
CA ASN A 969 22.27 30.39 -18.36
C ASN A 969 21.67 29.26 -17.52
N MET A 970 21.25 29.50 -16.27
CA MET A 970 20.63 28.47 -15.42
C MET A 970 19.19 28.16 -15.84
N MET A 971 18.41 29.17 -16.26
CA MET A 971 17.01 29.00 -16.67
C MET A 971 16.83 28.08 -17.89
N PRO A 972 17.58 28.25 -19.01
CA PRO A 972 17.48 27.32 -20.13
C PRO A 972 17.99 25.91 -19.79
N LEU A 973 18.89 25.74 -18.81
CA LEU A 973 19.22 24.40 -18.28
C LEU A 973 18.03 23.80 -17.52
N ALA A 974 17.39 24.58 -16.62
CA ALA A 974 16.26 24.13 -15.82
C ALA A 974 15.08 23.65 -16.68
N PHE A 975 14.84 24.29 -17.83
CA PHE A 975 13.77 23.91 -18.76
C PHE A 975 14.22 23.06 -19.95
N ASN A 976 15.45 22.53 -19.95
CA ASN A 976 15.99 21.66 -21.00
C ASN A 976 15.95 22.30 -22.41
N MET A 977 16.34 23.58 -22.49
CA MET A 977 16.36 24.38 -23.71
C MET A 977 17.73 24.39 -24.41
N VAL A 978 18.82 24.21 -23.65
CA VAL A 978 20.20 24.23 -24.17
C VAL A 978 20.42 23.06 -25.15
N PRO A 979 20.97 23.32 -26.36
CA PRO A 979 21.39 22.25 -27.28
C PRO A 979 22.43 21.32 -26.63
N GLN A 980 22.36 20.01 -26.94
CA GLN A 980 23.14 18.97 -26.26
C GLN A 980 24.66 19.23 -26.33
N GLU A 981 25.14 19.73 -27.46
CA GLU A 981 26.52 20.09 -27.76
C GLU A 981 27.05 21.27 -26.91
N HIS A 982 26.16 22.10 -26.38
CA HIS A 982 26.50 23.30 -25.61
C HIS A 982 26.22 23.19 -24.11
N ILE A 983 25.62 22.07 -23.65
CA ILE A 983 25.38 21.85 -22.21
C ILE A 983 26.67 22.04 -21.40
N LYS A 984 27.79 21.49 -21.89
CA LYS A 984 29.08 21.58 -21.18
C LYS A 984 29.55 23.04 -21.04
N SER A 985 29.53 23.84 -22.10
CA SER A 985 30.01 25.24 -22.03
C SER A 985 29.12 26.09 -21.12
N VAL A 986 27.80 25.90 -21.20
CA VAL A 986 26.85 26.60 -20.33
C VAL A 986 27.03 26.21 -18.86
N VAL A 987 27.24 24.92 -18.57
CA VAL A 987 27.52 24.44 -17.20
C VAL A 987 28.83 25.01 -16.66
N GLU A 988 29.90 25.06 -17.46
CA GLU A 988 31.17 25.66 -17.02
C GLU A 988 31.02 27.16 -16.74
N PHE A 989 30.22 27.87 -17.54
CA PHE A 989 29.88 29.26 -17.24
C PHE A 989 29.10 29.38 -15.92
N VAL A 990 28.07 28.56 -15.71
CA VAL A 990 27.30 28.53 -14.45
C VAL A 990 28.21 28.28 -13.25
N LYS A 991 29.13 27.33 -13.34
CA LYS A 991 30.15 27.06 -12.29
C LYS A 991 31.01 28.28 -12.01
N SER A 992 31.43 29.01 -13.03
CA SER A 992 32.27 30.21 -12.87
C SER A 992 31.59 31.35 -12.08
N ARG A 993 30.26 31.34 -11.96
CA ARG A 993 29.50 32.36 -11.23
C ARG A 993 29.27 32.01 -9.76
N GLY A 994 29.38 30.75 -9.35
CA GLY A 994 29.02 30.34 -7.98
C GLY A 994 27.52 30.48 -7.70
N MET A 995 27.17 30.69 -6.42
CA MET A 995 25.81 31.03 -5.98
C MET A 995 25.48 32.51 -6.20
N ALA A 996 25.66 33.03 -7.41
CA ALA A 996 25.36 34.44 -7.75
C ALA A 996 23.85 34.70 -7.99
N CYS A 997 22.99 34.00 -7.26
CA CYS A 997 21.54 34.16 -7.29
C CYS A 997 20.99 34.14 -5.87
N SER A 998 19.73 34.53 -5.71
CA SER A 998 19.05 34.47 -4.42
C SER A 998 18.68 33.04 -4.04
N VAL A 999 18.12 32.91 -2.83
CA VAL A 999 17.48 31.67 -2.38
C VAL A 999 16.32 31.26 -3.29
N TYR A 1000 15.58 32.20 -3.90
CA TYR A 1000 14.55 31.91 -4.91
C TYR A 1000 15.19 31.41 -6.22
N GLY A 1001 16.22 32.11 -6.72
CA GLY A 1001 16.94 31.70 -7.93
C GLY A 1001 17.59 30.32 -7.81
N SER A 1002 17.93 29.91 -6.59
CA SER A 1002 18.57 28.62 -6.30
C SER A 1002 17.72 27.41 -6.75
N GLN A 1003 16.38 27.50 -6.77
CA GLN A 1003 15.52 26.41 -7.29
C GLN A 1003 15.90 26.06 -8.73
N TYR A 1004 15.98 27.07 -9.59
CA TYR A 1004 16.26 26.90 -11.01
C TYR A 1004 17.73 26.56 -11.27
N LEU A 1005 18.64 27.05 -10.43
CA LEU A 1005 20.04 26.61 -10.47
C LEU A 1005 20.14 25.10 -10.19
N MET A 1006 19.49 24.62 -9.13
CA MET A 1006 19.50 23.19 -8.78
C MET A 1006 18.83 22.33 -9.86
N ASP A 1007 17.65 22.72 -10.34
CA ASP A 1007 16.96 22.02 -11.43
C ASP A 1007 17.83 21.98 -12.70
N GLY A 1008 18.48 23.09 -13.06
CA GLY A 1008 19.37 23.18 -14.20
C GLY A 1008 20.60 22.28 -14.10
N LEU A 1009 21.28 22.28 -12.95
CA LEU A 1009 22.46 21.45 -12.71
C LEU A 1009 22.13 19.96 -12.76
N TYR A 1010 21.06 19.51 -12.10
CA TYR A 1010 20.65 18.10 -12.12
C TYR A 1010 20.09 17.65 -13.47
N ASN A 1011 19.44 18.54 -14.24
CA ASN A 1011 19.06 18.24 -15.61
C ASN A 1011 20.29 18.07 -16.52
N ALA A 1012 21.31 18.91 -16.33
CA ALA A 1012 22.57 18.88 -17.06
C ALA A 1012 23.53 17.75 -16.65
N GLY A 1013 23.25 17.03 -15.55
CA GLY A 1013 24.15 16.00 -15.00
C GLY A 1013 25.38 16.57 -14.30
N ALA A 1014 25.32 17.82 -13.82
CA ALA A 1014 26.38 18.49 -13.07
C ALA A 1014 26.30 18.17 -11.56
N GLU A 1015 26.20 16.88 -11.24
CA GLU A 1015 25.86 16.35 -9.91
C GLU A 1015 26.87 16.69 -8.80
N ASP A 1016 28.17 16.64 -9.08
CA ASP A 1016 29.21 16.99 -8.11
C ASP A 1016 29.09 18.46 -7.68
N TYR A 1017 28.91 19.37 -8.63
CA TYR A 1017 28.79 20.80 -8.32
C TYR A 1017 27.47 21.14 -7.62
N ALA A 1018 26.37 20.46 -7.99
CA ALA A 1018 25.11 20.60 -7.27
C ALA A 1018 25.25 20.18 -5.79
N LEU A 1019 25.99 19.10 -5.51
CA LEU A 1019 26.28 18.65 -4.16
C LEU A 1019 27.21 19.62 -3.42
N ASP A 1020 28.23 20.17 -4.08
CA ASP A 1020 29.10 21.20 -3.52
C ASP A 1020 28.29 22.42 -3.06
N LEU A 1021 27.32 22.88 -3.86
CA LEU A 1021 26.45 24.01 -3.48
C LEU A 1021 25.52 23.67 -2.30
N LEU A 1022 24.99 22.44 -2.23
CA LEU A 1022 24.14 22.00 -1.11
C LEU A 1022 24.91 21.86 0.21
N THR A 1023 26.22 21.63 0.14
CA THR A 1023 27.12 21.46 1.29
C THR A 1023 28.03 22.67 1.53
N ASP A 1024 27.82 23.75 0.78
CA ASP A 1024 28.59 24.98 0.85
C ASP A 1024 28.50 25.60 2.26
N THR A 1025 29.59 26.21 2.71
CA THR A 1025 29.70 26.85 4.04
C THR A 1025 30.02 28.34 3.97
N SER A 1026 30.06 28.94 2.79
CA SER A 1026 30.19 30.39 2.57
C SER A 1026 28.95 31.14 3.10
N ASP A 1027 28.94 32.46 2.97
CA ASP A 1027 27.79 33.30 3.40
C ASP A 1027 26.56 33.14 2.48
N ARG A 1028 26.73 32.69 1.23
CA ARG A 1028 25.63 32.29 0.33
C ARG A 1028 25.36 30.78 0.36
N SER A 1029 25.00 30.28 1.53
CA SER A 1029 24.70 28.86 1.72
C SER A 1029 23.56 28.64 2.71
N TRP A 1030 22.88 27.51 2.60
CA TRP A 1030 21.90 27.08 3.61
C TRP A 1030 22.55 26.83 4.96
N TYR A 1031 23.78 26.32 4.98
CA TYR A 1031 24.52 26.13 6.22
C TYR A 1031 24.81 27.46 6.93
N ASN A 1032 24.98 28.57 6.20
CA ASN A 1032 25.09 29.90 6.82
C ASN A 1032 23.86 30.22 7.68
N MET A 1033 22.65 29.92 7.19
CA MET A 1033 21.40 30.17 7.93
C MET A 1033 21.40 29.43 9.27
N ILE A 1034 21.88 28.18 9.27
CA ILE A 1034 22.03 27.35 10.48
C ILE A 1034 23.11 27.94 11.40
N ARG A 1035 24.27 28.30 10.83
CA ARG A 1035 25.40 28.86 11.56
C ARG A 1035 25.06 30.16 12.28
N ILE A 1036 24.25 31.02 11.67
CA ILE A 1036 23.80 32.28 12.31
C ILE A 1036 22.66 32.06 13.32
N GLY A 1037 22.20 30.82 13.50
CA GLY A 1037 21.25 30.41 14.53
C GLY A 1037 19.80 30.26 14.08
N SER A 1038 19.50 30.41 12.79
CA SER A 1038 18.14 30.23 12.29
C SER A 1038 17.76 28.75 12.21
N THR A 1039 16.48 28.47 12.46
CA THR A 1039 15.89 27.12 12.34
C THR A 1039 14.74 27.06 11.35
N ILE A 1040 14.42 28.19 10.72
CA ILE A 1040 13.61 28.29 9.51
C ILE A 1040 14.47 29.00 8.46
N THR A 1041 14.24 28.70 7.19
CA THR A 1041 14.99 29.32 6.09
C THR A 1041 14.71 30.81 5.99
N LEU A 1042 15.69 31.57 5.48
CA LEU A 1042 15.64 33.02 5.42
C LEU A 1042 15.06 33.53 4.09
N GLU A 1043 14.57 34.78 4.06
CA GLU A 1043 14.15 35.46 2.82
C GLU A 1043 15.34 35.71 1.86
N ALA A 1044 16.55 35.88 2.39
CA ALA A 1044 17.78 36.04 1.63
C ALA A 1044 18.94 35.36 2.36
N TRP A 1045 20.07 35.14 1.68
CA TRP A 1045 21.19 34.38 2.24
C TRP A 1045 21.73 34.90 3.57
N ASP A 1046 21.75 36.23 3.77
CA ASP A 1046 22.24 36.87 4.98
C ASP A 1046 21.75 38.34 5.07
N LEU A 1047 21.75 38.93 6.28
CA LEU A 1047 21.46 40.34 6.53
C LEU A 1047 22.40 41.27 5.74
N LYS A 1048 23.62 40.81 5.46
CA LYS A 1048 24.60 41.48 4.58
C LYS A 1048 24.04 41.77 3.18
N TYR A 1049 23.23 40.87 2.62
CA TYR A 1049 22.66 41.01 1.27
C TYR A 1049 21.30 41.70 1.29
N LYS A 1050 20.55 41.51 2.38
CA LYS A 1050 19.24 42.12 2.57
C LYS A 1050 19.02 42.49 4.03
N ASN A 1051 19.31 43.75 4.36
CA ASN A 1051 19.21 44.27 5.73
C ASN A 1051 17.79 44.31 6.32
N ASN A 1052 16.77 44.04 5.50
CA ASN A 1052 15.38 43.93 5.90
C ASN A 1052 14.79 42.54 5.62
N LEU A 1053 15.58 41.47 5.67
CA LEU A 1053 15.11 40.12 5.41
C LEU A 1053 14.23 39.58 6.54
N ASP A 1054 13.34 38.65 6.19
CA ASP A 1054 12.55 37.83 7.12
C ASP A 1054 13.29 36.53 7.50
N TRP A 1055 13.21 36.11 8.76
CA TRP A 1055 13.93 34.94 9.30
C TRP A 1055 13.15 33.62 9.21
N ASN A 1056 11.97 33.65 8.59
CA ASN A 1056 10.99 32.56 8.59
C ASN A 1056 10.31 32.41 7.21
N HIS A 1057 11.10 32.34 6.13
CA HIS A 1057 10.62 32.40 4.75
C HIS A 1057 10.71 31.04 4.03
N ALA A 1058 9.60 30.61 3.41
CA ALA A 1058 9.48 29.27 2.83
C ALA A 1058 10.32 29.04 1.58
N TRP A 1059 10.46 30.06 0.72
CA TRP A 1059 11.15 29.93 -0.57
C TRP A 1059 12.63 29.55 -0.47
N GLY A 1060 13.23 29.64 0.72
CA GLY A 1060 14.62 29.27 0.95
C GLY A 1060 14.80 27.77 1.15
N ALA A 1061 13.70 27.02 1.26
CA ALA A 1061 13.68 25.59 1.54
C ALA A 1061 13.88 24.70 0.30
N VAL A 1062 14.45 25.22 -0.79
CA VAL A 1062 14.74 24.48 -2.04
C VAL A 1062 15.36 23.08 -1.83
N PRO A 1063 16.33 22.87 -0.91
CA PRO A 1063 16.89 21.54 -0.64
C PRO A 1063 15.85 20.46 -0.27
N ALA A 1064 14.72 20.85 0.32
CA ALA A 1064 13.64 19.90 0.64
C ALA A 1064 13.09 19.20 -0.61
N ASN A 1065 13.07 19.85 -1.77
CA ASN A 1065 12.69 19.22 -3.04
C ASN A 1065 13.88 18.84 -3.93
N ALA A 1066 14.98 19.60 -3.90
CA ALA A 1066 16.16 19.33 -4.74
C ALA A 1066 16.86 18.02 -4.37
N ILE A 1067 16.85 17.63 -3.09
CA ILE A 1067 17.42 16.34 -2.64
C ILE A 1067 16.57 15.16 -3.15
N PRO A 1068 15.24 15.07 -2.90
CA PRO A 1068 14.41 14.01 -3.46
C PRO A 1068 14.38 13.98 -5.00
N ARG A 1069 14.14 15.13 -5.65
CA ARG A 1069 13.89 15.22 -7.10
C ARG A 1069 15.16 15.29 -7.95
N GLY A 1070 16.25 15.80 -7.39
CA GLY A 1070 17.53 16.02 -8.07
C GLY A 1070 18.58 14.99 -7.68
N LEU A 1071 19.02 14.98 -6.41
CA LEU A 1071 20.06 14.08 -5.89
C LEU A 1071 19.64 12.61 -6.02
N TRP A 1072 18.43 12.26 -5.55
CA TRP A 1072 17.86 10.92 -5.70
C TRP A 1072 17.12 10.72 -7.03
N GLY A 1073 16.67 11.82 -7.66
CA GLY A 1073 16.01 11.78 -8.95
C GLY A 1073 14.61 11.18 -8.92
N ILE A 1074 13.94 11.13 -7.76
CA ILE A 1074 12.61 10.52 -7.58
C ILE A 1074 11.53 11.52 -7.99
N GLN A 1075 10.87 11.26 -9.12
CA GLN A 1075 9.84 12.15 -9.70
C GLN A 1075 8.75 11.33 -10.40
N PRO A 1076 7.50 11.84 -10.51
CA PRO A 1076 6.48 11.18 -11.32
C PRO A 1076 6.87 11.26 -12.82
N LYS A 1077 6.86 10.12 -13.51
CA LYS A 1077 6.98 10.06 -14.98
C LYS A 1077 5.61 10.13 -15.65
N THR A 1078 4.61 9.51 -15.04
CA THR A 1078 3.20 9.64 -15.42
C THR A 1078 2.43 10.28 -14.27
N PRO A 1079 1.30 10.95 -14.58
CA PRO A 1079 0.39 11.49 -13.56
C PRO A 1079 0.03 10.44 -12.49
N GLY A 1080 -0.06 10.87 -11.23
CA GLY A 1080 -0.41 10.03 -10.08
C GLY A 1080 0.60 8.92 -9.77
N PHE A 1081 1.85 9.05 -10.19
CA PHE A 1081 2.91 8.05 -9.98
C PHE A 1081 2.59 6.63 -10.50
N GLY A 1082 1.80 6.50 -11.58
CA GLY A 1082 1.68 5.20 -12.27
C GLY A 1082 3.05 4.61 -12.66
N ILE A 1083 3.94 5.48 -13.17
CA ILE A 1083 5.35 5.23 -13.37
C ILE A 1083 6.15 6.35 -12.69
N ALA A 1084 7.13 6.00 -11.86
CA ALA A 1084 8.12 6.92 -11.31
C ALA A 1084 9.41 6.93 -12.16
N THR A 1085 10.13 8.04 -12.19
CA THR A 1085 11.55 8.09 -12.56
C THR A 1085 12.37 8.06 -11.28
N ILE A 1086 13.48 7.32 -11.29
CA ILE A 1086 14.52 7.36 -10.26
C ILE A 1086 15.86 7.55 -10.98
N LYS A 1087 16.46 8.74 -10.86
CA LYS A 1087 17.73 9.11 -11.51
C LYS A 1087 18.75 9.56 -10.45
N PRO A 1088 19.41 8.62 -9.74
CA PRO A 1088 20.35 8.98 -8.68
C PRO A 1088 21.59 9.69 -9.24
N GLN A 1089 21.99 10.76 -8.57
CA GLN A 1089 23.08 11.69 -8.93
C GLN A 1089 23.92 11.98 -7.68
N MET A 1090 24.54 10.93 -7.13
CA MET A 1090 25.06 10.89 -5.75
C MET A 1090 26.34 11.70 -5.49
N GLY A 1091 26.98 12.22 -6.54
CA GLY A 1091 28.28 12.88 -6.46
C GLY A 1091 29.31 12.02 -5.70
N ASN A 1092 29.97 12.63 -4.71
CA ASN A 1092 31.00 12.00 -3.88
C ASN A 1092 30.48 11.35 -2.57
N LEU A 1093 29.16 11.26 -2.36
CA LEU A 1093 28.59 10.68 -1.15
C LEU A 1093 29.01 9.21 -0.94
N LYS A 1094 29.27 8.84 0.32
CA LYS A 1094 29.59 7.45 0.71
C LYS A 1094 28.33 6.62 0.94
N ASN A 1095 27.29 7.22 1.50
CA ASN A 1095 26.00 6.59 1.68
C ASN A 1095 24.88 7.63 1.75
N SER A 1096 23.66 7.21 1.43
CA SER A 1096 22.43 7.98 1.65
C SER A 1096 21.24 7.04 1.79
N SER A 1097 20.24 7.44 2.57
CA SER A 1097 18.95 6.78 2.70
C SER A 1097 17.84 7.84 2.58
N ILE A 1098 16.76 7.52 1.88
CA ILE A 1098 15.63 8.42 1.68
C ILE A 1098 14.30 7.66 1.69
N GLU A 1099 13.27 8.31 2.23
CA GLU A 1099 11.87 7.92 2.07
C GLU A 1099 11.12 9.10 1.43
N VAL A 1100 10.56 8.87 0.24
CA VAL A 1100 9.80 9.89 -0.51
C VAL A 1100 8.32 9.51 -0.55
N PRO A 1101 7.44 10.31 0.06
CA PRO A 1101 6.00 10.10 0.01
C PRO A 1101 5.45 10.22 -1.43
N THR A 1102 4.50 9.36 -1.79
CA THR A 1102 3.72 9.50 -3.04
C THR A 1102 2.26 9.12 -2.81
N ILE A 1103 1.36 9.53 -3.71
CA ILE A 1103 -0.06 9.20 -3.62
C ILE A 1103 -0.36 7.69 -3.64
N LYS A 1104 0.54 6.85 -4.20
CA LYS A 1104 0.41 5.38 -4.23
C LYS A 1104 1.16 4.66 -3.09
N GLY A 1105 1.86 5.40 -2.24
CA GLY A 1105 2.70 4.87 -1.16
C GLY A 1105 4.15 5.34 -1.25
N THR A 1106 4.92 5.13 -0.19
CA THR A 1106 6.29 5.64 -0.07
C THR A 1106 7.28 4.85 -0.92
N ILE A 1107 8.14 5.54 -1.68
CA ILE A 1107 9.33 4.96 -2.28
C ILE A 1107 10.46 5.04 -1.25
N LYS A 1108 11.09 3.91 -0.94
CA LYS A 1108 12.23 3.85 -0.02
C LYS A 1108 13.49 3.52 -0.79
N ALA A 1109 14.59 4.23 -0.53
CA ALA A 1109 15.84 3.97 -1.22
C ALA A 1109 17.08 4.16 -0.33
N ASP A 1110 18.05 3.27 -0.50
CA ASP A 1110 19.35 3.28 0.16
C ASP A 1110 20.46 3.23 -0.89
N TYR A 1111 21.53 3.99 -0.69
CA TYR A 1111 22.72 4.05 -1.51
C TYR A 1111 23.97 3.82 -0.66
N LYS A 1112 24.91 3.02 -1.18
CA LYS A 1112 26.24 2.80 -0.61
C LYS A 1112 27.30 2.80 -1.71
N ASN A 1113 28.30 3.66 -1.58
CA ASN A 1113 29.54 3.59 -2.33
C ASN A 1113 30.48 2.58 -1.66
N VAL A 1114 30.45 1.33 -2.13
CA VAL A 1114 31.17 0.21 -1.50
C VAL A 1114 32.67 0.30 -1.76
N SER A 1115 33.06 0.74 -2.96
CA SER A 1115 34.44 1.02 -3.34
C SER A 1115 34.45 1.93 -4.58
N SER A 1116 35.61 2.45 -4.97
CA SER A 1116 35.76 3.22 -6.22
C SER A 1116 35.26 2.49 -7.48
N ARG A 1117 35.11 1.16 -7.43
CA ARG A 1117 34.64 0.33 -8.54
C ARG A 1117 33.23 -0.24 -8.33
N GLN A 1118 32.59 0.01 -7.19
CA GLN A 1118 31.33 -0.62 -6.85
C GLN A 1118 30.39 0.31 -6.08
N GLN A 1119 29.19 0.53 -6.65
CA GLN A 1119 28.08 1.23 -6.01
C GLN A 1119 26.89 0.28 -5.86
N LEU A 1120 26.13 0.45 -4.77
CA LEU A 1120 24.96 -0.37 -4.43
C LEU A 1120 23.77 0.53 -4.14
N TYR A 1121 22.65 0.24 -4.78
CA TYR A 1121 21.34 0.84 -4.49
C TYR A 1121 20.38 -0.25 -4.06
N THR A 1122 19.63 -0.02 -2.99
CA THR A 1122 18.47 -0.82 -2.59
C THR A 1122 17.25 0.05 -2.69
N ILE A 1123 16.27 -0.32 -3.52
CA ILE A 1123 15.08 0.50 -3.79
C ILE A 1123 13.84 -0.36 -3.57
N GLU A 1124 12.89 0.13 -2.78
CA GLU A 1124 11.57 -0.47 -2.60
C GLU A 1124 10.50 0.37 -3.28
N ILE A 1125 9.86 -0.23 -4.30
CA ILE A 1125 8.75 0.36 -5.04
C ILE A 1125 7.43 -0.12 -4.42
N PRO A 1126 6.48 0.78 -4.09
CA PRO A 1126 5.19 0.39 -3.54
C PRO A 1126 4.36 -0.46 -4.52
N ALA A 1127 3.37 -1.18 -3.99
CA ALA A 1127 2.45 -1.94 -4.83
C ALA A 1127 1.71 -1.03 -5.82
N ASN A 1128 1.35 -1.60 -6.97
CA ASN A 1128 0.61 -0.89 -8.02
C ASN A 1128 1.35 0.32 -8.66
N MET A 1129 2.68 0.40 -8.46
CA MET A 1129 3.59 1.37 -9.08
C MET A 1129 4.71 0.66 -9.82
N VAL A 1130 5.21 1.26 -10.89
CA VAL A 1130 6.46 0.87 -11.55
C VAL A 1130 7.42 2.05 -11.49
N ALA A 1131 8.73 1.80 -11.51
CA ALA A 1131 9.72 2.86 -11.67
C ALA A 1131 10.70 2.58 -12.81
N GLU A 1132 11.26 3.65 -13.38
CA GLU A 1132 12.40 3.62 -14.29
C GLU A 1132 13.64 4.14 -13.59
N PHE A 1133 14.58 3.24 -13.34
CA PHE A 1133 15.89 3.58 -12.81
C PHE A 1133 16.83 4.00 -13.95
N LYS A 1134 17.37 5.22 -13.88
CA LYS A 1134 18.22 5.83 -14.92
C LYS A 1134 19.59 6.21 -14.35
N LEU A 1135 20.60 6.15 -15.21
CA LEU A 1135 21.98 6.51 -14.88
C LEU A 1135 22.47 7.61 -15.82
N THR A 1136 23.09 8.64 -15.25
CA THR A 1136 23.61 9.79 -16.00
C THR A 1136 24.93 9.47 -16.74
N ASN A 1137 25.71 8.49 -16.26
CA ASN A 1137 26.98 8.07 -16.87
C ASN A 1137 27.21 6.55 -16.72
N ALA A 1138 26.67 5.78 -17.66
CA ALA A 1138 26.75 4.32 -17.69
C ALA A 1138 27.88 3.76 -18.57
N ALA A 1139 28.66 4.62 -19.24
CA ALA A 1139 29.77 4.18 -20.09
C ALA A 1139 30.85 3.46 -19.27
N GLY A 1140 31.25 2.26 -19.68
CA GLY A 1140 32.23 1.43 -18.97
C GLY A 1140 31.74 0.76 -17.67
N LYS A 1141 30.46 0.92 -17.31
CA LYS A 1141 29.87 0.32 -16.10
C LYS A 1141 29.00 -0.89 -16.46
N GLU A 1142 29.15 -1.97 -15.71
CA GLU A 1142 28.21 -3.09 -15.71
C GLU A 1142 27.12 -2.87 -14.66
N LEU A 1143 25.87 -3.04 -15.10
CA LEU A 1143 24.69 -2.94 -14.24
C LEU A 1143 24.17 -4.33 -13.92
N MET A 1144 24.08 -4.65 -12.62
CA MET A 1144 23.40 -5.84 -12.13
C MET A 1144 22.11 -5.45 -11.42
N HIS A 1145 21.02 -6.11 -11.75
CA HIS A 1145 19.71 -5.98 -11.10
C HIS A 1145 19.31 -7.33 -10.51
N ASN A 1146 19.14 -7.39 -9.18
CA ASN A 1146 18.80 -8.61 -8.44
C ASN A 1146 19.71 -9.80 -8.83
N GLY A 1147 21.02 -9.55 -8.92
CA GLY A 1147 22.04 -10.54 -9.28
C GLY A 1147 22.17 -10.85 -10.78
N LYS A 1148 21.36 -10.25 -11.66
CA LYS A 1148 21.41 -10.48 -13.11
C LYS A 1148 21.97 -9.27 -13.86
N LYS A 1149 22.85 -9.50 -14.83
CA LYS A 1149 23.38 -8.45 -15.71
C LYS A 1149 22.28 -7.88 -16.60
N VAL A 1150 22.15 -6.57 -16.67
CA VAL A 1150 21.18 -5.86 -17.51
C VAL A 1150 21.93 -5.01 -18.55
N PRO A 1151 21.53 -5.03 -19.84
CA PRO A 1151 22.17 -4.21 -20.85
C PRO A 1151 21.97 -2.71 -20.56
N THR A 1152 23.07 -1.96 -20.45
CA THR A 1152 23.05 -0.51 -20.23
C THR A 1152 22.63 0.29 -21.47
N ALA A 1153 22.58 -0.35 -22.64
CA ALA A 1153 22.19 0.27 -23.92
C ALA A 1153 20.75 0.81 -23.94
N PHE A 1154 19.84 0.27 -23.10
CA PHE A 1154 18.44 0.71 -23.06
C PHE A 1154 18.21 1.99 -22.23
N GLY A 1155 19.27 2.56 -21.62
CA GLY A 1155 19.22 3.84 -20.90
C GLY A 1155 18.43 3.85 -19.58
N SER A 1156 17.68 2.79 -19.26
CA SER A 1156 16.94 2.65 -17.99
C SER A 1156 16.66 1.18 -17.64
N VAL A 1157 16.39 0.91 -16.36
CA VAL A 1157 15.90 -0.38 -15.87
C VAL A 1157 14.52 -0.22 -15.24
N ARG A 1158 13.59 -1.05 -15.67
CA ARG A 1158 12.24 -1.10 -15.11
C ARG A 1158 12.26 -1.83 -13.77
N LEU A 1159 11.85 -1.14 -12.72
CA LEU A 1159 11.63 -1.68 -11.38
C LEU A 1159 10.13 -1.93 -11.21
N THR A 1160 9.77 -3.19 -10.96
CA THR A 1160 8.40 -3.60 -10.62
C THR A 1160 8.08 -3.25 -9.16
N PRO A 1161 6.85 -3.45 -8.66
CA PRO A 1161 6.63 -3.39 -7.22
C PRO A 1161 7.53 -4.35 -6.45
N GLY A 1162 7.99 -3.92 -5.27
CA GLY A 1162 8.84 -4.71 -4.37
C GLY A 1162 10.25 -4.17 -4.22
N LYS A 1163 11.12 -4.99 -3.60
CA LYS A 1163 12.51 -4.63 -3.30
C LYS A 1163 13.43 -4.99 -4.48
N HIS A 1164 14.33 -4.07 -4.79
CA HIS A 1164 15.30 -4.19 -5.86
C HIS A 1164 16.69 -3.86 -5.35
N GLU A 1165 17.64 -4.73 -5.66
CA GLU A 1165 19.06 -4.49 -5.49
C GLU A 1165 19.66 -4.15 -6.85
N ILE A 1166 20.32 -3.00 -6.94
CA ILE A 1166 20.99 -2.54 -8.16
C ILE A 1166 22.46 -2.29 -7.83
N LYS A 1167 23.34 -3.01 -8.51
CA LYS A 1167 24.79 -2.92 -8.31
C LYS A 1167 25.44 -2.42 -9.60
N LEU A 1168 26.24 -1.36 -9.48
CA LEU A 1168 27.07 -0.84 -10.54
C LEU A 1168 28.51 -1.28 -10.30
N VAL A 1169 29.13 -1.92 -11.29
CA VAL A 1169 30.52 -2.34 -11.26
C VAL A 1169 31.29 -1.67 -12.39
N ILE A 1170 32.40 -1.00 -12.07
CA ILE A 1170 33.28 -0.43 -13.10
C ILE A 1170 34.25 -1.53 -13.55
N ASN A 1171 34.17 -1.93 -14.81
CA ASN A 1171 35.11 -2.89 -15.38
C ASN A 1171 36.38 -2.15 -15.81
N SER A 1172 37.53 -2.61 -15.33
CA SER A 1172 38.83 -2.24 -15.89
C SER A 1172 39.16 -3.21 -17.02
N PHE A 1173 38.85 -2.83 -18.25
CA PHE A 1173 39.58 -3.33 -19.41
C PHE A 1173 40.22 -2.13 -20.11
#